data_AF-A0A9D1ESI8-F1
#
_entry.id   AF-A0A9D1ESI8-F1
#
_cell.length_a   1.000
_cell.length_b   1.000
_cell.length_c   1.000
_cell.angle_alpha   90.00
_cell.angle_beta   90.00
_cell.angle_gamma   90.00
#
_symmetry.space_group_name_H-M   'P 1'
#
loop_
_entity.id
_entity.type
_entity.pdbx_description
1 polymer ?
#
loop_
_entity_poly.entity_id
_entity_poly.type
_entity_poly.pdbx_seq_one_letter_code
_entity_poly.pdbx_strand_id
1 'polypeptide(L)'
;MDEKKWKDKIRDSAENAEIPDSLKPEEIEKKLRKRQPERWKFPFKWASVTAATLLVTVVAVWQLNNSIETGVMELRQGGRSAVTERQSEEEPAVVEMEQEPEAGGLESADQAADMTAAEASAADTQSAAEAQSDQEAAAEAPAAEAAPEASQADSAPDREASEAETQAAAVENAPFSPAGSYEELYEILSENAVSSNDMTARTEALADGAVMESAQEIAGEDSVAAADTGAAGDYSETNLQEQGVDEGDIVKTDGSCIYVLNQSGKIEIVRASGTAMTEAATVDLQKDSAAQYYSEMYVDGDTLVVIGTAYETQMKEDSDASTYWIDENVRTSAITYDISDPENPRLLGSVQVDGFYLTSRKNGDYLYLITEYAPVLAQAREDSDYVPMAGQTQIAASDIYVPGSCQDTNYLVIASVNLNEPETIVDSKAFVSAVGHYYVSTENIYLSVVRWLDGGGSRTDIMKFSYDEGKITGKAAGSVNGYVNSSFSMNEWNGYLRMVVEQYNDTYSNALYILDETMEICGSITDIAQGETLQSVRLLEDTGYFVTYKNVDPLFSVDLSDPENPRILGELKVTGFSSYLHFYGEDRLLGIGSETDPDTGASKGIKLSMFDISDPANVTEIAKYVIEDTYSFTGLYNYKAVLADPEKNLIGFSADDSYLVFSFGEEGFTNLLTCSLRTNPNIYTDADGIRGLYIGETFYLADEDKVTSYDMTKDFARTQSLVF
;
A
#
# COMPACT_ATOMS: atom_id res chain seq x y z
N MET A 1 -10.65 -13.67 -26.50
CA MET A 1 -11.25 -14.44 -27.63
C MET A 1 -12.80 -14.36 -27.55
N ASP A 2 -13.61 -15.26 -28.14
CA ASP A 2 -15.09 -15.23 -28.07
C ASP A 2 -15.61 -15.63 -26.67
N GLU A 3 -15.73 -14.63 -25.79
CA GLU A 3 -16.21 -14.65 -24.40
C GLU A 3 -17.38 -15.63 -24.16
N LYS A 4 -18.37 -15.64 -25.05
CA LYS A 4 -19.58 -16.45 -24.88
C LYS A 4 -19.27 -17.95 -24.84
N LYS A 5 -18.26 -18.38 -25.58
CA LYS A 5 -17.81 -19.77 -25.67
C LYS A 5 -16.99 -20.22 -24.44
N TRP A 6 -16.51 -19.28 -23.65
CA TRP A 6 -15.85 -19.51 -22.36
C TRP A 6 -16.90 -19.67 -21.24
N LYS A 7 -17.91 -18.77 -21.18
CA LYS A 7 -19.01 -18.85 -20.20
C LYS A 7 -19.84 -20.14 -20.31
N ASP A 8 -20.10 -20.60 -21.54
CA ASP A 8 -20.77 -21.91 -21.75
C ASP A 8 -19.87 -23.11 -21.35
N LYS A 9 -18.54 -22.96 -21.35
CA LYS A 9 -17.58 -24.02 -21.01
C LYS A 9 -17.48 -24.23 -19.49
N ILE A 10 -17.37 -23.13 -18.73
CA ILE A 10 -17.22 -23.16 -17.27
C ILE A 10 -18.49 -23.67 -16.59
N ARG A 11 -19.67 -23.24 -17.06
CA ARG A 11 -20.94 -23.79 -16.56
C ARG A 11 -21.05 -25.30 -16.83
N ASP A 12 -20.69 -25.75 -18.02
CA ASP A 12 -20.76 -27.18 -18.40
C ASP A 12 -19.76 -28.06 -17.61
N SER A 13 -18.61 -27.53 -17.15
CA SER A 13 -17.71 -28.25 -16.22
C SER A 13 -18.20 -28.19 -14.77
N ALA A 14 -18.68 -27.02 -14.33
CA ALA A 14 -19.22 -26.81 -12.99
C ALA A 14 -20.41 -27.72 -12.67
N GLU A 15 -21.36 -27.87 -13.60
CA GLU A 15 -22.56 -28.72 -13.46
C GLU A 15 -22.26 -30.23 -13.36
N ASN A 16 -21.05 -30.68 -13.73
CA ASN A 16 -20.71 -32.11 -13.86
C ASN A 16 -19.60 -32.61 -12.91
N ALA A 17 -19.09 -31.78 -12.00
CA ALA A 17 -18.01 -32.16 -11.08
C ALA A 17 -18.51 -33.01 -9.89
N GLU A 18 -18.18 -34.31 -9.84
CA GLU A 18 -18.42 -35.14 -8.66
C GLU A 18 -17.42 -34.83 -7.53
N ILE A 19 -17.93 -34.57 -6.31
CA ILE A 19 -17.12 -34.28 -5.11
C ILE A 19 -16.11 -35.42 -4.84
N PRO A 20 -14.81 -35.13 -4.66
CA PRO A 20 -13.78 -36.13 -4.35
C PRO A 20 -14.12 -37.01 -3.14
N ASP A 21 -13.83 -38.31 -3.23
CA ASP A 21 -14.11 -39.30 -2.16
C ASP A 21 -13.47 -38.93 -0.81
N SER A 22 -12.36 -38.19 -0.82
CA SER A 22 -11.65 -37.69 0.35
C SER A 22 -12.44 -36.67 1.20
N LEU A 23 -13.43 -36.02 0.60
CA LEU A 23 -14.27 -34.96 1.17
C LEU A 23 -15.71 -35.43 1.44
N LYS A 24 -16.06 -36.68 1.12
CA LYS A 24 -17.39 -37.22 1.43
C LYS A 24 -17.58 -37.33 2.96
N PRO A 25 -18.76 -36.98 3.53
CA PRO A 25 -18.96 -36.88 4.98
C PRO A 25 -18.55 -38.13 5.78
N GLU A 26 -18.69 -39.33 5.19
CA GLU A 26 -18.31 -40.60 5.82
C GLU A 26 -16.79 -40.73 6.05
N GLU A 27 -15.95 -40.27 5.11
CA GLU A 27 -14.49 -40.28 5.30
C GLU A 27 -14.03 -39.14 6.22
N ILE A 28 -14.74 -37.99 6.24
CA ILE A 28 -14.52 -36.92 7.22
C ILE A 28 -14.83 -37.42 8.64
N GLU A 29 -15.99 -38.06 8.87
CA GLU A 29 -16.33 -38.60 10.18
C GLU A 29 -15.33 -39.68 10.65
N LYS A 30 -14.82 -40.48 9.71
CA LYS A 30 -13.80 -41.52 9.93
C LYS A 30 -12.40 -40.94 10.21
N LYS A 31 -12.04 -39.79 9.63
CA LYS A 31 -10.85 -39.00 10.00
C LYS A 31 -10.99 -38.44 11.43
N LEU A 32 -12.15 -37.85 11.76
CA LEU A 32 -12.46 -37.31 13.09
C LEU A 32 -12.44 -38.40 14.19
N ARG A 33 -13.09 -39.54 13.96
CA ARG A 33 -13.10 -40.68 14.90
C ARG A 33 -11.72 -41.28 15.17
N LYS A 34 -10.74 -41.11 14.26
CA LYS A 34 -9.34 -41.52 14.49
C LYS A 34 -8.55 -40.59 15.42
N ARG A 35 -9.03 -39.36 15.69
CA ARG A 35 -8.31 -38.35 16.49
C ARG A 35 -8.78 -38.21 17.95
N GLN A 36 -9.79 -38.94 18.41
CA GLN A 36 -10.13 -38.97 19.85
C GLN A 36 -9.18 -39.90 20.64
N PRO A 37 -8.41 -39.39 21.63
CA PRO A 37 -7.53 -40.22 22.46
C PRO A 37 -8.33 -40.98 23.53
N GLU A 38 -8.01 -42.26 23.75
CA GLU A 38 -8.56 -43.03 24.87
C GLU A 38 -8.13 -42.42 26.22
N ARG A 39 -9.08 -42.26 27.16
CA ARG A 39 -8.85 -41.62 28.47
C ARG A 39 -8.07 -42.52 29.43
N TRP A 40 -6.75 -42.63 29.24
CA TRP A 40 -5.87 -43.34 30.17
C TRP A 40 -5.54 -42.48 31.41
N LYS A 41 -5.73 -43.03 32.61
CA LYS A 41 -5.34 -42.43 33.90
C LYS A 41 -4.17 -43.19 34.51
N PHE A 42 -3.07 -42.52 34.87
CA PHE A 42 -2.10 -42.97 35.91
C PHE A 42 -1.16 -41.80 36.34
N PRO A 43 -0.24 -41.94 37.35
CA PRO A 43 -0.01 -40.85 38.29
C PRO A 43 1.41 -40.24 38.29
N PHE A 44 1.53 -39.10 38.98
CA PHE A 44 2.74 -38.30 39.17
C PHE A 44 3.91 -39.05 39.87
N LYS A 45 5.10 -39.10 39.24
CA LYS A 45 6.41 -38.55 39.69
C LYS A 45 7.61 -39.14 38.93
N TRP A 46 8.75 -38.42 38.98
CA TRP A 46 10.11 -38.79 38.52
C TRP A 46 10.40 -38.77 37.00
N ALA A 47 10.54 -37.57 36.42
CA ALA A 47 11.16 -37.37 35.09
C ALA A 47 11.94 -36.04 34.92
N SER A 48 12.25 -35.33 36.02
CA SER A 48 12.51 -33.87 35.99
C SER A 48 13.90 -33.45 36.51
N VAL A 49 14.98 -34.16 36.15
CA VAL A 49 16.34 -33.87 36.67
C VAL A 49 17.42 -33.77 35.59
N THR A 50 17.31 -34.50 34.46
CA THR A 50 18.36 -34.53 33.42
C THR A 50 18.30 -33.39 32.39
N ALA A 51 17.16 -32.74 32.19
CA ALA A 51 17.03 -31.65 31.22
C ALA A 51 17.65 -30.32 31.72
N ALA A 52 17.50 -30.04 33.02
CA ALA A 52 17.92 -28.76 33.61
C ALA A 52 19.43 -28.49 33.51
N THR A 53 20.26 -29.53 33.49
CA THR A 53 21.73 -29.40 33.43
C THR A 53 22.27 -29.00 32.06
N LEU A 54 21.52 -29.18 30.96
CA LEU A 54 21.97 -28.77 29.62
C LEU A 54 21.62 -27.31 29.31
N LEU A 55 20.42 -26.85 29.67
CA LEU A 55 20.00 -25.46 29.47
C LEU A 55 20.93 -24.46 30.18
N VAL A 56 21.31 -24.74 31.43
CA VAL A 56 22.22 -23.87 32.21
C VAL A 56 23.60 -23.74 31.56
N THR A 57 24.10 -24.77 30.86
CA THR A 57 25.39 -24.67 30.16
C THR A 57 25.34 -23.87 28.86
N VAL A 58 24.21 -23.87 28.15
CA VAL A 58 24.05 -23.09 26.91
C VAL A 58 23.92 -21.59 27.22
N VAL A 59 23.05 -21.23 28.17
CA VAL A 59 22.85 -19.83 28.58
C VAL A 59 24.14 -19.20 29.11
N ALA A 60 24.94 -19.94 29.88
CA ALA A 60 26.21 -19.46 30.41
C ALA A 60 27.27 -19.18 29.33
N VAL A 61 27.27 -19.94 28.22
CA VAL A 61 28.18 -19.71 27.08
C VAL A 61 27.73 -18.49 26.27
N TRP A 62 26.42 -18.35 26.03
CA TRP A 62 25.85 -17.20 25.32
C TRP A 62 26.11 -15.88 26.06
N GLN A 63 25.86 -15.84 27.37
CA GLN A 63 26.14 -14.65 28.21
C GLN A 63 27.63 -14.28 28.25
N LEU A 64 28.56 -15.25 28.23
CA LEU A 64 29.99 -14.95 28.14
C LEU A 64 30.37 -14.31 26.80
N ASN A 65 29.75 -14.75 25.69
CA ASN A 65 30.08 -14.26 24.35
C ASN A 65 29.61 -12.79 24.17
N ASN A 66 28.35 -12.49 24.53
CA ASN A 66 27.80 -11.14 24.50
C ASN A 66 28.59 -10.13 25.37
N SER A 67 29.15 -10.60 26.49
CA SER A 67 29.96 -9.77 27.40
C SER A 67 31.34 -9.40 26.82
N ILE A 68 31.83 -10.14 25.82
CA ILE A 68 33.12 -9.86 25.17
C ILE A 68 32.96 -8.79 24.09
N GLU A 69 31.87 -8.82 23.33
CA GLU A 69 31.66 -7.87 22.23
C GLU A 69 31.37 -6.45 22.74
N THR A 70 30.54 -6.30 23.77
CA THR A 70 30.29 -5.00 24.43
C THR A 70 31.59 -4.41 25.02
N GLY A 71 32.39 -5.22 25.72
CA GLY A 71 33.68 -4.79 26.28
C GLY A 71 34.73 -4.38 25.24
N VAL A 72 34.62 -4.85 23.99
CA VAL A 72 35.50 -4.44 22.87
C VAL A 72 35.04 -3.12 22.24
N MET A 73 33.75 -2.78 22.30
CA MET A 73 33.24 -1.49 21.82
C MET A 73 33.57 -0.33 22.77
N GLU A 74 33.35 -0.47 24.08
CA GLU A 74 33.64 0.59 25.06
C GLU A 74 35.12 1.05 25.02
N LEU A 75 36.03 0.09 24.87
CA LEU A 75 37.48 0.34 24.75
C LEU A 75 37.89 1.11 23.49
N ARG A 76 37.00 1.27 22.50
CA ARG A 76 37.25 2.10 21.31
C ARG A 76 36.69 3.51 21.41
N GLN A 77 35.64 3.74 22.20
CA GLN A 77 35.06 5.09 22.39
C GLN A 77 35.69 5.86 23.56
N GLY A 78 36.11 5.19 24.64
CA GLY A 78 36.68 5.83 25.84
C GLY A 78 38.04 6.54 25.65
N GLY A 79 38.65 6.48 24.45
CA GLY A 79 40.02 6.95 24.20
C GLY A 79 40.21 8.46 24.00
N ARG A 80 39.16 9.29 24.06
CA ARG A 80 39.24 10.68 23.55
C ARG A 80 38.51 11.79 24.31
N SER A 81 38.61 11.81 25.64
CA SER A 81 38.50 13.07 26.43
C SER A 81 39.03 12.95 27.86
N ALA A 82 39.75 14.00 28.31
CA ALA A 82 40.10 14.40 29.70
C ALA A 82 41.60 14.52 30.04
N VAL A 83 42.29 15.56 29.52
CA VAL A 83 43.35 16.29 30.26
C VAL A 83 43.20 17.79 29.95
N THR A 84 43.33 18.64 30.97
CA THR A 84 43.32 20.11 30.82
C THR A 84 44.31 20.74 31.80
N GLU A 85 44.79 21.95 31.47
CA GLU A 85 45.64 22.86 32.29
C GLU A 85 47.16 22.57 32.43
N ARG A 86 47.93 23.42 31.71
CA ARG A 86 48.98 24.35 32.21
C ARG A 86 50.49 24.14 31.90
N GLN A 87 51.11 25.31 31.70
CA GLN A 87 52.53 25.71 31.82
C GLN A 87 53.53 25.39 30.68
N SER A 88 53.58 26.30 29.70
CA SER A 88 54.66 27.30 29.43
C SER A 88 56.14 26.89 29.24
N GLU A 89 56.79 27.63 28.32
CA GLU A 89 58.25 27.67 28.01
C GLU A 89 58.76 26.42 27.25
N GLU A 90 59.66 26.49 26.26
CA GLU A 90 60.56 27.57 25.78
C GLU A 90 60.79 27.48 24.24
N GLU A 91 61.20 28.59 23.57
CA GLU A 91 61.66 28.63 22.15
C GLU A 91 63.20 28.41 22.05
N PRO A 92 63.91 28.22 20.89
CA PRO A 92 63.74 28.98 19.62
C PRO A 92 64.11 28.30 18.25
N ALA A 93 63.77 28.98 17.13
CA ALA A 93 64.46 29.16 15.80
C ALA A 93 65.19 27.97 15.07
N VAL A 94 65.41 27.91 13.74
CA VAL A 94 65.63 28.86 12.61
C VAL A 94 65.08 28.18 11.30
N VAL A 95 64.48 28.77 10.24
CA VAL A 95 64.29 30.14 9.67
C VAL A 95 65.25 30.56 8.52
N GLU A 96 64.98 30.11 7.28
CA GLU A 96 65.30 30.76 5.96
C GLU A 96 64.38 30.11 4.89
N MET A 97 63.53 30.79 4.08
CA MET A 97 63.69 31.92 3.12
C MET A 97 64.34 31.49 1.78
N GLU A 98 64.00 32.02 0.60
CA GLU A 98 63.59 33.40 0.24
C GLU A 98 62.25 33.54 -0.54
N GLN A 99 61.96 34.75 -1.05
CA GLN A 99 60.68 35.25 -1.60
C GLN A 99 60.92 36.25 -2.76
N GLU A 100 59.87 36.70 -3.46
CA GLU A 100 59.81 37.90 -4.34
C GLU A 100 60.55 37.82 -5.71
N PRO A 101 60.26 38.71 -6.71
CA PRO A 101 59.43 39.93 -6.64
C PRO A 101 58.31 40.14 -7.69
N GLU A 102 57.37 41.03 -7.36
CA GLU A 102 56.48 41.74 -8.30
C GLU A 102 57.21 42.79 -9.19
N ALA A 103 56.55 43.27 -10.27
CA ALA A 103 56.63 44.67 -10.72
C ALA A 103 55.54 45.12 -11.76
N GLY A 104 54.43 45.71 -11.30
CA GLY A 104 53.62 46.75 -11.99
C GLY A 104 52.82 46.42 -13.28
N GLY A 105 51.80 47.21 -13.68
CA GLY A 105 51.15 48.34 -12.98
C GLY A 105 50.33 49.28 -13.92
N LEU A 106 49.35 50.01 -13.35
CA LEU A 106 48.48 51.05 -13.97
C LEU A 106 47.41 50.52 -14.98
N GLU A 107 46.27 51.17 -15.25
CA GLU A 107 45.81 52.55 -14.98
C GLU A 107 44.26 52.64 -14.72
N SER A 108 43.69 53.80 -14.37
CA SER A 108 42.31 53.94 -13.82
C SER A 108 41.57 55.27 -14.11
N ALA A 109 40.23 55.24 -14.29
CA ALA A 109 39.25 56.37 -14.16
C ALA A 109 37.78 55.80 -14.24
N ASP A 110 36.71 56.23 -13.54
CA ASP A 110 36.18 57.57 -13.11
C ASP A 110 35.45 58.30 -14.27
N GLN A 111 34.15 58.71 -14.28
CA GLN A 111 33.06 59.00 -13.29
C GLN A 111 31.70 58.41 -13.80
N ALA A 112 30.59 58.17 -13.06
CA ALA A 112 29.91 58.69 -11.85
C ALA A 112 28.87 59.84 -12.04
N ALA A 113 27.56 59.53 -11.91
CA ALA A 113 26.39 60.39 -11.57
C ALA A 113 25.15 59.48 -11.31
N ASP A 114 24.28 59.63 -10.28
CA ASP A 114 23.41 60.74 -9.79
C ASP A 114 22.22 61.09 -10.73
N MET A 115 20.96 61.31 -10.27
CA MET A 115 20.32 61.14 -8.95
C MET A 115 18.78 61.30 -9.04
N THR A 116 17.98 60.69 -8.14
CA THR A 116 16.56 61.05 -7.76
C THR A 116 15.45 61.08 -8.86
N ALA A 117 14.15 61.30 -8.58
CA ALA A 117 13.20 60.75 -7.58
C ALA A 117 11.80 61.40 -7.77
N ALA A 118 10.71 60.72 -7.35
CA ALA A 118 9.36 61.28 -7.11
C ALA A 118 8.58 61.87 -8.33
N GLU A 119 7.25 62.11 -8.34
CA GLU A 119 6.11 61.54 -7.59
C GLU A 119 4.78 61.81 -8.35
N ALA A 120 3.75 61.02 -8.02
CA ALA A 120 2.30 61.35 -7.96
C ALA A 120 1.55 62.14 -9.07
N SER A 121 0.40 61.54 -9.49
CA SER A 121 -0.92 62.18 -9.71
C SER A 121 -1.16 63.05 -10.98
N ALA A 122 -2.40 63.27 -11.47
CA ALA A 122 -3.66 62.48 -11.45
C ALA A 122 -4.72 63.17 -12.36
N ALA A 123 -5.85 62.48 -12.60
CA ALA A 123 -7.17 63.06 -12.93
C ALA A 123 -7.35 63.68 -14.35
N ASP A 124 -8.54 63.82 -14.93
CA ASP A 124 -9.89 63.35 -14.51
C ASP A 124 -10.91 63.33 -15.69
N THR A 125 -12.16 63.02 -15.35
CA THR A 125 -13.45 63.20 -16.04
C THR A 125 -13.95 62.10 -16.99
N GLN A 126 -15.21 61.61 -17.00
CA GLN A 126 -16.40 61.60 -16.10
C GLN A 126 -17.69 61.83 -16.91
N SER A 127 -18.69 60.95 -16.75
CA SER A 127 -20.12 61.28 -16.89
C SER A 127 -20.97 60.22 -16.16
N ALA A 128 -22.15 60.57 -15.66
CA ALA A 128 -22.95 59.76 -14.73
C ALA A 128 -24.48 60.04 -14.85
N ALA A 129 -25.26 59.50 -13.90
CA ALA A 129 -26.73 59.61 -13.71
C ALA A 129 -27.62 58.88 -14.74
N GLU A 130 -28.83 58.37 -14.42
CA GLU A 130 -29.58 58.08 -13.17
C GLU A 130 -30.62 56.97 -13.55
N ALA A 131 -30.92 55.90 -12.80
CA ALA A 131 -31.40 55.70 -11.41
C ALA A 131 -32.95 55.58 -11.26
N GLN A 132 -33.37 54.72 -10.32
CA GLN A 132 -34.73 54.50 -9.75
C GLN A 132 -35.76 53.57 -10.44
N SER A 133 -36.66 53.13 -9.56
CA SER A 133 -37.57 51.99 -9.46
C SER A 133 -38.84 52.00 -10.35
N ASP A 134 -39.58 50.89 -10.37
CA ASP A 134 -40.88 50.78 -9.65
C ASP A 134 -41.46 49.34 -9.68
N GLN A 135 -42.39 49.05 -8.75
CA GLN A 135 -43.26 47.86 -8.75
C GLN A 135 -44.70 48.31 -9.02
N GLU A 136 -45.50 47.55 -9.79
CA GLU A 136 -46.86 47.11 -9.36
C GLU A 136 -47.63 46.18 -10.35
N ALA A 137 -48.32 45.21 -9.74
CA ALA A 137 -49.70 44.73 -10.00
C ALA A 137 -50.29 44.45 -11.43
N ALA A 138 -50.49 43.15 -11.68
CA ALA A 138 -51.81 42.47 -11.79
C ALA A 138 -52.64 42.38 -13.12
N ALA A 139 -53.45 41.30 -13.16
CA ALA A 139 -54.56 40.93 -14.07
C ALA A 139 -54.17 40.50 -15.51
N GLU A 140 -54.88 39.59 -16.21
CA GLU A 140 -56.26 39.07 -16.08
C GLU A 140 -56.36 37.51 -16.20
N ALA A 141 -57.58 36.97 -16.05
CA ALA A 141 -57.95 35.56 -16.31
C ALA A 141 -59.22 35.45 -17.19
N PRO A 142 -59.46 34.30 -17.84
CA PRO A 142 -60.72 33.54 -17.64
C PRO A 142 -60.43 32.04 -17.37
N ALA A 143 -61.21 31.26 -16.59
CA ALA A 143 -62.67 31.04 -16.52
C ALA A 143 -63.21 30.19 -17.72
N ALA A 144 -64.08 29.17 -17.56
CA ALA A 144 -64.82 28.68 -16.38
C ALA A 144 -65.32 27.22 -16.51
N GLU A 145 -65.98 26.70 -15.45
CA GLU A 145 -67.03 25.64 -15.43
C GLU A 145 -66.67 24.17 -15.79
N ALA A 146 -67.27 23.11 -15.21
CA ALA A 146 -68.15 22.98 -14.02
C ALA A 146 -68.19 21.51 -13.51
N ALA A 147 -68.66 21.29 -12.27
CA ALA A 147 -68.97 19.96 -11.67
C ALA A 147 -70.46 19.57 -11.87
N PRO A 148 -70.93 18.37 -11.45
CA PRO A 148 -71.46 18.26 -10.08
C PRO A 148 -71.36 16.89 -9.35
N GLU A 149 -71.44 16.94 -8.01
CA GLU A 149 -72.19 16.11 -7.02
C GLU A 149 -72.49 14.60 -7.21
N ALA A 150 -72.68 13.76 -6.17
CA ALA A 150 -72.29 13.74 -4.73
C ALA A 150 -72.90 12.48 -4.04
N SER A 151 -72.24 11.88 -3.03
CA SER A 151 -72.93 11.22 -1.88
C SER A 151 -72.02 10.82 -0.70
N GLN A 152 -72.54 11.09 0.51
CA GLN A 152 -72.18 10.68 1.88
C GLN A 152 -71.81 9.19 2.10
N ALA A 153 -71.31 8.72 3.26
CA ALA A 153 -70.48 9.23 4.39
C ALA A 153 -70.46 8.17 5.53
N ASP A 154 -69.40 8.03 6.33
CA ASP A 154 -69.47 7.89 7.82
C ASP A 154 -68.08 7.92 8.52
N SER A 155 -68.10 8.18 9.84
CA SER A 155 -67.09 7.92 10.90
C SER A 155 -65.65 8.45 10.77
N ALA A 156 -65.31 9.38 11.69
CA ALA A 156 -63.96 9.76 12.13
C ALA A 156 -63.59 8.96 13.44
N PRO A 157 -62.40 9.08 14.11
CA PRO A 157 -61.59 10.29 14.27
C PRO A 157 -60.07 10.19 14.08
N ASP A 158 -59.51 11.35 13.76
CA ASP A 158 -58.17 11.92 14.00
C ASP A 158 -57.12 11.09 14.76
N ARG A 159 -55.92 11.01 14.16
CA ARG A 159 -54.62 11.19 14.82
C ARG A 159 -53.57 11.66 13.81
N GLU A 160 -53.31 12.97 13.78
CA GLU A 160 -52.04 13.50 13.27
C GLU A 160 -50.91 13.22 14.29
N ALA A 161 -49.66 13.50 13.88
CA ALA A 161 -48.41 13.24 14.60
C ALA A 161 -48.00 11.76 14.75
N SER A 162 -47.44 11.18 13.66
CA SER A 162 -46.67 9.92 13.67
C SER A 162 -45.73 9.75 12.45
N GLU A 163 -45.18 10.84 11.89
CA GLU A 163 -44.27 10.79 10.71
C GLU A 163 -42.85 11.32 11.01
N ALA A 164 -42.44 11.30 12.29
CA ALA A 164 -41.12 11.79 12.73
C ALA A 164 -40.33 10.79 13.61
N GLU A 165 -40.84 9.57 13.81
CA GLU A 165 -40.21 8.55 14.69
C GLU A 165 -39.81 7.25 13.95
N THR A 166 -39.90 7.23 12.61
CA THR A 166 -39.46 6.08 11.78
C THR A 166 -38.08 6.31 11.13
N GLN A 167 -37.31 7.27 11.65
CA GLN A 167 -35.96 7.60 11.17
C GLN A 167 -34.95 7.66 12.34
N ALA A 168 -35.12 6.76 13.32
CA ALA A 168 -34.32 6.71 14.55
C ALA A 168 -34.04 5.26 15.05
N ALA A 169 -34.30 4.24 14.23
CA ALA A 169 -34.29 2.83 14.63
C ALA A 169 -33.48 1.90 13.70
N ALA A 170 -32.48 2.46 13.00
CA ALA A 170 -31.59 1.73 12.09
C ALA A 170 -30.10 2.11 12.23
N VAL A 171 -29.74 2.89 13.27
CA VAL A 171 -28.39 3.48 13.43
C VAL A 171 -27.50 2.67 14.40
N GLU A 172 -28.08 1.75 15.18
CA GLU A 172 -27.36 0.97 16.22
C GLU A 172 -26.27 0.02 15.70
N ASN A 173 -26.11 -0.14 14.38
CA ASN A 173 -25.09 -0.99 13.75
C ASN A 173 -24.25 -0.27 12.67
N ALA A 174 -24.33 1.05 12.53
CA ALA A 174 -23.43 1.76 11.62
C ALA A 174 -21.99 1.74 12.19
N PRO A 175 -21.01 1.05 11.57
CA PRO A 175 -19.69 0.89 12.17
C PRO A 175 -18.91 2.21 12.22
N PHE A 176 -19.22 3.13 11.30
CA PHE A 176 -18.71 4.50 11.23
C PHE A 176 -19.85 5.50 10.98
N SER A 177 -19.69 6.74 11.43
CA SER A 177 -20.62 7.84 11.18
C SER A 177 -19.86 9.17 11.01
N PRO A 178 -20.32 10.10 10.16
CA PRO A 178 -19.74 11.44 10.08
C PRO A 178 -19.77 12.19 11.42
N ALA A 179 -18.74 12.97 11.72
CA ALA A 179 -18.72 13.84 12.89
C ALA A 179 -19.74 14.99 12.73
N GLY A 180 -20.54 15.27 13.76
CA GLY A 180 -21.51 16.36 13.75
C GLY A 180 -20.86 17.74 13.93
N SER A 181 -19.68 17.81 14.55
CA SER A 181 -18.86 19.02 14.71
C SER A 181 -17.39 18.70 15.02
N TYR A 182 -16.50 19.70 14.90
CA TYR A 182 -15.11 19.56 15.34
C TYR A 182 -14.98 19.46 16.87
N GLU A 183 -15.83 20.13 17.66
CA GLU A 183 -15.86 20.01 19.13
C GLU A 183 -16.15 18.56 19.57
N GLU A 184 -17.18 17.93 18.97
CA GLU A 184 -17.53 16.51 19.21
C GLU A 184 -16.39 15.56 18.81
N LEU A 185 -15.74 15.84 17.67
CA LEU A 185 -14.55 15.12 17.22
C LEU A 185 -13.39 15.27 18.21
N TYR A 186 -13.15 16.47 18.76
CA TYR A 186 -12.13 16.71 19.78
C TYR A 186 -12.43 16.00 21.10
N GLU A 187 -13.70 15.97 21.55
CA GLU A 187 -14.11 15.20 22.73
C GLU A 187 -13.79 13.70 22.52
N ILE A 188 -14.19 13.10 21.40
CA ILE A 188 -13.94 11.68 21.09
C ILE A 188 -12.43 11.37 20.99
N LEU A 189 -11.65 12.23 20.32
CA LEU A 189 -10.21 12.06 20.18
C LEU A 189 -9.47 12.21 21.52
N SER A 190 -9.84 13.21 22.33
CA SER A 190 -9.16 13.50 23.60
C SER A 190 -9.44 12.47 24.69
N GLU A 191 -10.65 11.89 24.75
CA GLU A 191 -10.93 10.74 25.64
C GLU A 191 -10.02 9.53 25.30
N ASN A 192 -9.85 9.24 24.01
CA ASN A 192 -9.02 8.13 23.54
C ASN A 192 -7.52 8.38 23.76
N ALA A 193 -7.03 9.61 23.55
CA ALA A 193 -5.65 10.01 23.80
C ALA A 193 -5.23 9.86 25.28
N VAL A 194 -6.16 9.97 26.22
CA VAL A 194 -5.90 9.69 27.65
C VAL A 194 -5.85 8.18 27.92
N SER A 195 -6.67 7.39 27.23
CA SER A 195 -6.75 5.93 27.41
C SER A 195 -5.47 5.20 26.96
N SER A 196 -4.87 5.63 25.85
CA SER A 196 -3.61 5.07 25.33
C SER A 196 -2.45 5.32 26.28
N ASN A 197 -2.39 6.51 26.90
CA ASN A 197 -1.37 6.85 27.90
C ASN A 197 -1.50 6.03 29.20
N ASP A 198 -2.70 5.74 29.72
CA ASP A 198 -2.86 4.82 30.86
C ASP A 198 -2.49 3.38 30.49
N MET A 199 -2.74 2.96 29.24
CA MET A 199 -2.26 1.66 28.73
C MET A 199 -0.73 1.58 28.65
N THR A 200 -0.03 2.63 28.21
CA THR A 200 1.44 2.67 28.25
C THR A 200 1.97 2.55 29.67
N ALA A 201 1.43 3.34 30.62
CA ALA A 201 1.82 3.29 32.03
C ALA A 201 1.52 1.92 32.69
N ARG A 202 0.44 1.24 32.29
CA ARG A 202 0.13 -0.14 32.70
C ARG A 202 1.06 -1.17 32.07
N THR A 203 1.49 -0.95 30.83
CA THR A 203 2.40 -1.86 30.12
C THR A 203 3.80 -1.79 30.70
N GLU A 204 4.30 -0.60 31.05
CA GLU A 204 5.54 -0.45 31.84
C GLU A 204 5.45 -1.18 33.20
N ALA A 205 4.28 -1.15 33.85
CA ALA A 205 4.04 -1.86 35.11
C ALA A 205 3.88 -3.39 34.97
N LEU A 206 3.76 -3.92 33.73
CA LEU A 206 3.68 -5.36 33.42
C LEU A 206 4.97 -5.90 32.79
N ALA A 207 5.79 -5.04 32.19
CA ALA A 207 7.05 -5.39 31.53
C ALA A 207 8.12 -5.95 32.50
N ASP A 208 8.03 -5.66 33.81
CA ASP A 208 8.90 -6.25 34.87
C ASP A 208 8.58 -7.73 35.17
N GLY A 209 7.67 -8.37 34.40
CA GLY A 209 7.18 -9.73 34.68
C GLY A 209 7.13 -10.72 33.49
N ALA A 210 7.09 -10.26 32.25
CA ALA A 210 6.94 -11.14 31.08
C ALA A 210 7.71 -10.64 29.85
N VAL A 211 8.60 -11.48 29.32
CA VAL A 211 9.15 -11.30 27.97
C VAL A 211 8.12 -11.83 26.98
N MET A 212 7.52 -10.94 26.19
CA MET A 212 6.64 -11.31 25.08
C MET A 212 7.48 -11.32 23.80
N GLU A 213 7.54 -12.48 23.14
CA GLU A 213 8.27 -12.69 21.89
C GLU A 213 7.41 -12.16 20.74
N SER A 214 7.90 -11.15 20.02
CA SER A 214 7.15 -10.48 18.96
C SER A 214 6.95 -11.42 17.76
N ALA A 215 5.70 -11.66 17.38
CA ALA A 215 5.41 -12.25 16.07
C ALA A 215 5.91 -11.30 14.98
N GLN A 216 6.71 -11.81 14.04
CA GLN A 216 7.04 -11.08 12.83
C GLN A 216 5.83 -11.10 11.91
N GLU A 217 5.44 -9.93 11.42
CA GLU A 217 4.50 -9.83 10.29
C GLU A 217 5.17 -10.41 9.05
N ILE A 218 4.48 -11.31 8.37
CA ILE A 218 4.84 -11.77 7.02
C ILE A 218 3.85 -11.08 6.08
N ALA A 219 4.11 -9.80 5.82
CA ALA A 219 3.37 -9.03 4.83
C ALA A 219 3.75 -9.55 3.43
N GLY A 220 2.86 -10.35 2.86
CA GLY A 220 2.94 -10.85 1.49
C GLY A 220 2.06 -10.01 0.56
N GLU A 221 2.66 -9.23 -0.32
CA GLU A 221 1.95 -8.49 -1.37
C GLU A 221 2.10 -9.21 -2.75
N ASP A 222 1.01 -9.34 -3.52
CA ASP A 222 0.71 -10.60 -4.27
C ASP A 222 0.00 -10.37 -5.65
N SER A 223 0.69 -9.75 -6.62
CA SER A 223 0.09 -8.91 -7.70
C SER A 223 -0.84 -9.46 -8.80
N VAL A 224 -2.01 -8.81 -8.85
CA VAL A 224 -2.97 -8.40 -9.91
C VAL A 224 -2.56 -8.04 -11.35
N ALA A 225 -1.68 -8.78 -12.05
CA ALA A 225 -1.80 -8.80 -13.52
C ALA A 225 -2.64 -9.99 -14.02
N ALA A 226 -3.44 -9.71 -15.05
CA ALA A 226 -4.15 -10.66 -15.90
C ALA A 226 -3.94 -10.22 -17.36
N ALA A 227 -3.35 -11.09 -18.18
CA ALA A 227 -2.92 -10.72 -19.52
C ALA A 227 -4.06 -10.78 -20.56
N ASP A 228 -4.72 -9.65 -20.79
CA ASP A 228 -5.30 -9.29 -22.09
C ASP A 228 -4.75 -7.91 -22.49
N THR A 229 -3.80 -7.89 -23.43
CA THR A 229 -3.06 -6.66 -23.75
C THR A 229 -3.93 -5.66 -24.52
N GLY A 230 -4.26 -4.55 -23.85
CA GLY A 230 -4.95 -3.38 -24.39
C GLY A 230 -4.20 -2.59 -25.47
N ALA A 231 -3.26 -3.23 -26.18
CA ALA A 231 -2.52 -2.73 -27.34
C ALA A 231 -1.87 -1.34 -27.19
N ALA A 232 -1.13 -1.13 -26.09
CA ALA A 232 -0.27 0.04 -25.87
C ALA A 232 1.22 -0.37 -25.91
N GLY A 233 1.87 -0.17 -27.06
CA GLY A 233 3.32 -0.37 -27.20
C GLY A 233 3.82 -1.82 -27.27
N ASP A 234 5.11 -1.98 -27.00
CA ASP A 234 5.85 -3.26 -26.94
C ASP A 234 6.87 -3.19 -25.79
N TYR A 235 6.42 -2.74 -24.61
CA TYR A 235 7.21 -2.49 -23.40
C TYR A 235 6.49 -3.05 -22.15
N SER A 236 7.20 -3.19 -21.03
CA SER A 236 6.62 -3.66 -19.76
C SER A 236 5.96 -2.52 -18.98
N GLU A 237 4.77 -2.78 -18.44
CA GLU A 237 4.06 -1.90 -17.51
C GLU A 237 4.36 -2.27 -16.04
N THR A 238 3.84 -1.50 -15.07
CA THR A 238 3.90 -1.84 -13.65
C THR A 238 3.02 -3.06 -13.37
N ASN A 239 3.48 -3.97 -12.52
CA ASN A 239 2.71 -5.13 -12.09
C ASN A 239 1.65 -4.67 -11.05
N LEU A 240 0.39 -4.55 -11.46
CA LEU A 240 -0.68 -3.88 -10.68
C LEU A 240 -1.33 -4.76 -9.61
N GLN A 241 -2.16 -4.17 -8.74
CA GLN A 241 -3.17 -4.89 -7.95
C GLN A 241 -4.49 -5.17 -8.69
N GLU A 242 -4.98 -4.25 -9.51
CA GLU A 242 -6.30 -4.35 -10.16
C GLU A 242 -6.24 -3.78 -11.58
N GLN A 243 -6.81 -4.49 -12.56
CA GLN A 243 -6.69 -4.10 -13.96
C GLN A 243 -7.51 -2.82 -14.24
N GLY A 244 -6.82 -1.76 -14.69
CA GLY A 244 -7.42 -0.44 -14.92
C GLY A 244 -7.34 0.52 -13.73
N VAL A 245 -6.68 0.12 -12.63
CA VAL A 245 -6.28 1.02 -11.55
C VAL A 245 -4.76 1.08 -11.50
N ASP A 246 -4.16 2.15 -12.03
CA ASP A 246 -2.71 2.31 -12.10
C ASP A 246 -2.12 2.65 -10.72
N GLU A 247 -0.87 2.24 -10.53
CA GLU A 247 -0.11 2.30 -9.29
C GLU A 247 1.28 2.88 -9.58
N GLY A 248 1.74 3.79 -8.72
CA GLY A 248 3.05 4.40 -8.91
C GLY A 248 4.17 3.39 -8.68
N ASP A 249 5.33 3.63 -9.26
CA ASP A 249 6.54 2.86 -8.94
C ASP A 249 7.78 3.77 -8.99
N ILE A 250 8.92 3.29 -8.49
CA ILE A 250 10.21 4.00 -8.56
C ILE A 250 10.85 3.94 -9.96
N VAL A 251 10.36 3.07 -10.85
CA VAL A 251 10.73 3.06 -12.28
C VAL A 251 9.47 2.86 -13.13
N LYS A 252 9.28 3.73 -14.13
CA LYS A 252 8.20 3.63 -15.13
C LYS A 252 8.79 3.81 -16.55
N THR A 253 8.05 3.46 -17.59
CA THR A 253 8.43 3.68 -18.99
C THR A 253 7.21 3.96 -19.87
N ASP A 254 7.39 4.81 -20.89
CA ASP A 254 6.44 5.08 -22.00
C ASP A 254 6.79 4.28 -23.27
N GLY A 255 7.78 3.39 -23.20
CA GLY A 255 8.35 2.69 -24.35
C GLY A 255 9.36 3.50 -25.19
N SER A 256 9.70 4.73 -24.80
CA SER A 256 10.72 5.57 -25.47
C SER A 256 11.81 6.06 -24.51
N CYS A 257 11.45 6.20 -23.24
CA CYS A 257 12.24 6.66 -22.11
C CYS A 257 12.01 5.74 -20.91
N ILE A 258 13.02 5.64 -20.06
CA ILE A 258 12.96 4.99 -18.75
C ILE A 258 13.10 6.11 -17.72
N TYR A 259 12.14 6.21 -16.82
CA TYR A 259 12.11 7.20 -15.76
C TYR A 259 12.56 6.48 -14.49
N VAL A 260 13.58 6.98 -13.80
CA VAL A 260 14.10 6.41 -12.54
C VAL A 260 13.99 7.46 -11.43
N LEU A 261 13.19 7.18 -10.41
CA LEU A 261 13.09 7.98 -9.19
C LEU A 261 14.19 7.56 -8.21
N ASN A 262 15.10 8.48 -7.91
CA ASN A 262 16.01 8.34 -6.79
C ASN A 262 15.35 8.98 -5.56
N GLN A 263 15.19 8.21 -4.47
CA GLN A 263 14.36 8.61 -3.34
C GLN A 263 14.89 9.84 -2.58
N SER A 264 16.15 10.23 -2.80
CA SER A 264 16.74 11.46 -2.25
C SER A 264 16.29 12.76 -2.94
N GLY A 265 15.52 12.69 -4.04
CA GLY A 265 14.88 13.85 -4.68
C GLY A 265 15.31 14.16 -6.12
N LYS A 266 15.59 13.14 -6.92
CA LYS A 266 15.82 13.27 -8.38
C LYS A 266 14.95 12.32 -9.18
N ILE A 267 14.58 12.71 -10.39
CA ILE A 267 14.18 11.77 -11.44
C ILE A 267 15.14 11.87 -12.61
N GLU A 268 15.69 10.74 -13.01
CA GLU A 268 16.61 10.62 -14.13
C GLU A 268 15.84 10.02 -15.31
N ILE A 269 15.71 10.79 -16.39
CA ILE A 269 14.97 10.39 -17.60
C ILE A 269 15.99 9.92 -18.64
N VAL A 270 15.90 8.64 -19.02
CA VAL A 270 16.84 7.96 -19.91
C VAL A 270 16.14 7.56 -21.19
N ARG A 271 16.46 8.20 -22.32
CA ARG A 271 15.99 7.75 -23.64
C ARG A 271 16.55 6.37 -23.96
N ALA A 272 15.67 5.48 -24.41
CA ALA A 272 15.98 4.11 -24.79
C ALA A 272 15.76 3.92 -26.30
N SER A 273 16.82 3.54 -27.03
CA SER A 273 16.75 3.26 -28.47
C SER A 273 17.24 1.83 -28.72
N GLY A 274 16.43 0.89 -28.24
CA GLY A 274 16.86 -0.49 -28.03
C GLY A 274 18.04 -0.53 -27.06
N THR A 275 19.09 -1.28 -27.41
CA THR A 275 20.27 -1.49 -26.55
C THR A 275 21.09 -0.23 -26.25
N ALA A 276 20.90 0.86 -26.99
CA ALA A 276 21.54 2.15 -26.74
C ALA A 276 20.70 3.04 -25.82
N MET A 277 21.34 3.66 -24.82
CA MET A 277 20.71 4.55 -23.85
C MET A 277 21.42 5.91 -23.80
N THR A 278 20.66 6.99 -23.60
CA THR A 278 21.19 8.34 -23.35
C THR A 278 20.32 9.07 -22.34
N GLU A 279 20.94 9.75 -21.39
CA GLU A 279 20.32 10.77 -20.54
C GLU A 279 19.54 11.79 -21.39
N ALA A 280 18.31 12.09 -20.99
CA ALA A 280 17.44 13.10 -21.60
C ALA A 280 17.38 14.35 -20.72
N ALA A 281 17.07 14.16 -19.44
CA ALA A 281 17.05 15.21 -18.42
C ALA A 281 17.14 14.62 -17.00
N THR A 282 17.67 15.41 -16.06
CA THR A 282 17.51 15.22 -14.62
C THR A 282 16.48 16.22 -14.10
N VAL A 283 15.40 15.74 -13.48
CA VAL A 283 14.50 16.57 -12.66
C VAL A 283 15.03 16.61 -11.23
N ASP A 284 15.24 17.80 -10.68
CA ASP A 284 15.73 18.02 -9.31
C ASP A 284 14.58 18.53 -8.45
N LEU A 285 13.89 17.57 -7.80
CA LEU A 285 12.61 17.76 -7.12
C LEU A 285 12.74 18.71 -5.92
N GLN A 286 13.93 18.81 -5.33
CA GLN A 286 14.24 19.73 -4.23
C GLN A 286 14.19 21.22 -4.62
N LYS A 287 14.06 21.55 -5.92
CA LYS A 287 13.77 22.91 -6.38
C LYS A 287 12.29 23.27 -6.30
N ASP A 288 11.42 22.28 -6.49
CA ASP A 288 9.98 22.46 -6.72
C ASP A 288 9.13 22.02 -5.51
N SER A 289 9.71 21.28 -4.56
CA SER A 289 9.03 20.80 -3.34
C SER A 289 9.93 20.84 -2.11
N ALA A 290 9.29 20.95 -0.94
CA ALA A 290 9.92 20.78 0.37
C ALA A 290 9.99 19.30 0.83
N ALA A 291 9.54 18.36 -0.02
CA ALA A 291 9.61 16.93 0.28
C ALA A 291 11.07 16.44 0.43
N GLN A 292 11.28 15.62 1.45
CA GLN A 292 12.58 15.12 1.91
C GLN A 292 12.81 13.66 1.49
N TYR A 293 11.70 12.93 1.28
CA TYR A 293 11.67 11.54 0.86
C TYR A 293 10.65 11.42 -0.28
N TYR A 294 10.99 10.69 -1.34
CA TYR A 294 10.13 10.50 -2.51
C TYR A 294 9.82 9.02 -2.68
N SER A 295 8.53 8.68 -2.78
CA SER A 295 8.04 7.32 -2.56
C SER A 295 7.83 6.55 -3.87
N GLU A 296 7.06 7.12 -4.79
CA GLU A 296 6.77 6.54 -6.10
C GLU A 296 6.35 7.62 -7.11
N MET A 297 6.30 7.26 -8.40
CA MET A 297 5.85 8.13 -9.47
C MET A 297 4.94 7.43 -10.48
N TYR A 298 4.15 8.23 -11.18
CA TYR A 298 3.25 7.85 -12.27
C TYR A 298 3.75 8.48 -13.57
N VAL A 299 3.71 7.74 -14.67
CA VAL A 299 4.00 8.24 -16.03
C VAL A 299 2.84 7.80 -16.91
N ASP A 300 2.10 8.76 -17.46
CA ASP A 300 0.98 8.53 -18.37
C ASP A 300 0.93 9.63 -19.43
N GLY A 301 1.08 9.24 -20.69
CA GLY A 301 1.20 10.15 -21.83
C GLY A 301 2.25 11.25 -21.60
N ASP A 302 1.81 12.51 -21.72
CA ASP A 302 2.64 13.70 -21.52
C ASP A 302 2.80 14.09 -20.03
N THR A 303 2.37 13.26 -19.06
CA THR A 303 2.32 13.61 -17.63
C THR A 303 3.21 12.71 -16.76
N LEU A 304 4.02 13.32 -15.90
CA LEU A 304 4.77 12.70 -14.81
C LEU A 304 4.26 13.23 -13.47
N VAL A 305 3.78 12.36 -12.58
CA VAL A 305 3.39 12.73 -11.21
C VAL A 305 4.32 12.07 -10.21
N VAL A 306 4.82 12.83 -9.24
CA VAL A 306 5.79 12.36 -8.23
C VAL A 306 5.22 12.57 -6.85
N ILE A 307 5.30 11.54 -6.00
CA ILE A 307 4.82 11.61 -4.62
C ILE A 307 6.01 11.71 -3.66
N GLY A 308 5.96 12.68 -2.74
CA GLY A 308 7.00 12.86 -1.73
C GLY A 308 6.49 13.44 -0.42
N THR A 309 7.11 13.04 0.68
CA THR A 309 6.75 13.43 2.05
C THR A 309 7.73 14.47 2.60
N ALA A 310 7.18 15.52 3.23
CA ALA A 310 7.91 16.56 3.94
C ALA A 310 7.63 16.48 5.46
N TYR A 311 8.65 16.74 6.27
CA TYR A 311 8.52 17.02 7.70
C TYR A 311 8.73 18.52 7.91
N GLU A 312 7.65 19.23 8.24
CA GLU A 312 7.64 20.67 8.51
C GLU A 312 7.71 20.93 10.02
N THR A 313 8.74 21.65 10.47
CA THR A 313 8.89 22.04 11.88
C THR A 313 8.85 23.56 11.99
N GLN A 314 7.87 24.10 12.73
CA GLN A 314 7.73 25.53 12.97
C GLN A 314 7.59 25.86 14.47
N MET A 315 7.82 27.13 14.82
CA MET A 315 7.60 27.65 16.17
C MET A 315 6.30 28.45 16.18
N LYS A 316 5.24 27.90 16.81
CA LYS A 316 4.03 28.68 17.13
C LYS A 316 4.26 29.50 18.41
N GLU A 317 3.63 30.66 18.50
CA GLU A 317 3.62 31.56 19.67
C GLU A 317 2.19 31.79 20.14
N ASP A 318 1.94 31.63 21.44
CA ASP A 318 0.67 32.01 22.06
C ASP A 318 0.58 33.53 22.12
N SER A 319 -0.34 34.09 21.33
CA SER A 319 -0.54 35.54 21.18
C SER A 319 -0.90 36.26 22.49
N ASP A 320 -1.43 35.55 23.48
CA ASP A 320 -1.80 36.10 24.79
C ASP A 320 -0.83 35.69 25.93
N ALA A 321 -0.05 34.61 25.78
CA ALA A 321 0.71 34.01 26.88
C ALA A 321 2.26 34.06 26.78
N SER A 322 2.85 34.66 25.73
CA SER A 322 4.33 34.71 25.55
C SER A 322 5.00 33.33 25.61
N THR A 323 4.29 32.31 25.15
CA THR A 323 4.65 30.89 25.28
C THR A 323 4.86 30.32 23.89
N TYR A 324 5.99 29.66 23.68
CA TYR A 324 6.36 29.06 22.40
C TYR A 324 6.28 27.54 22.49
N TRP A 325 5.80 26.89 21.43
CA TRP A 325 5.91 25.45 21.26
C TRP A 325 6.44 25.10 19.87
N ILE A 326 6.86 23.85 19.72
CA ILE A 326 7.26 23.29 18.43
C ILE A 326 6.01 22.61 17.85
N ASP A 327 5.70 22.98 16.62
CA ASP A 327 4.63 22.43 15.81
C ASP A 327 5.30 21.60 14.69
N GLU A 328 5.02 20.30 14.67
CA GLU A 328 5.64 19.32 13.77
C GLU A 328 4.55 18.69 12.92
N ASN A 329 4.54 19.00 11.63
CA ASN A 329 3.56 18.52 10.67
C ASN A 329 4.23 17.64 9.63
N VAL A 330 3.57 16.54 9.26
CA VAL A 330 3.96 15.70 8.13
C VAL A 330 3.02 16.02 6.97
N ARG A 331 3.55 16.24 5.76
CA ARG A 331 2.73 16.43 4.55
C ARG A 331 3.20 15.57 3.40
N THR A 332 2.24 14.94 2.73
CA THR A 332 2.43 14.29 1.44
C THR A 332 2.16 15.31 0.34
N SER A 333 3.03 15.37 -0.67
CA SER A 333 2.86 16.21 -1.86
C SER A 333 2.72 15.34 -3.11
N ALA A 334 1.78 15.68 -4.00
CA ALA A 334 1.80 15.22 -5.38
C ALA A 334 2.29 16.37 -6.27
N ILE A 335 3.37 16.13 -7.01
CA ILE A 335 4.09 17.12 -7.81
C ILE A 335 3.98 16.70 -9.28
N THR A 336 3.38 17.54 -10.13
CA THR A 336 3.04 17.16 -11.50
C THR A 336 3.87 17.92 -12.52
N TYR A 337 4.42 17.20 -13.50
CA TYR A 337 5.26 17.70 -14.58
C TYR A 337 4.70 17.33 -15.96
N ASP A 338 4.78 18.27 -16.90
CA ASP A 338 4.66 18.06 -18.34
C ASP A 338 5.99 17.51 -18.86
N ILE A 339 5.93 16.34 -19.50
CA ILE A 339 7.05 15.60 -20.09
C ILE A 339 6.89 15.40 -21.61
N SER A 340 6.00 16.17 -22.27
CA SER A 340 5.81 16.14 -23.73
C SER A 340 7.08 16.46 -24.53
N ASP A 341 8.06 17.11 -23.89
CA ASP A 341 9.47 17.05 -24.27
C ASP A 341 10.31 16.49 -23.11
N PRO A 342 10.77 15.23 -23.15
CA PRO A 342 11.56 14.63 -22.09
C PRO A 342 13.01 15.18 -21.99
N GLU A 343 13.46 16.07 -22.88
CA GLU A 343 14.67 16.89 -22.65
C GLU A 343 14.40 18.12 -21.78
N ASN A 344 13.14 18.57 -21.66
CA ASN A 344 12.77 19.78 -20.94
C ASN A 344 11.50 19.61 -20.05
N PRO A 345 11.49 18.66 -19.07
CA PRO A 345 10.36 18.50 -18.14
C PRO A 345 10.00 19.81 -17.43
N ARG A 346 8.70 20.06 -17.28
CA ARG A 346 8.17 21.35 -16.83
C ARG A 346 7.10 21.18 -15.76
N LEU A 347 7.34 21.72 -14.57
CA LEU A 347 6.36 21.75 -13.48
C LEU A 347 5.02 22.36 -13.98
N LEU A 348 3.92 21.64 -13.71
CA LEU A 348 2.54 22.07 -13.93
C LEU A 348 1.93 22.66 -12.66
N GLY A 349 2.19 22.04 -11.52
CA GLY A 349 1.63 22.41 -10.22
C GLY A 349 1.87 21.31 -9.18
N SER A 350 1.46 21.56 -7.95
CA SER A 350 1.45 20.55 -6.89
C SER A 350 0.32 20.79 -5.89
N VAL A 351 -0.09 19.71 -5.23
CA VAL A 351 -0.98 19.75 -4.05
C VAL A 351 -0.30 19.11 -2.86
N GLN A 352 -0.67 19.55 -1.66
CA GLN A 352 -0.27 18.93 -0.40
C GLN A 352 -1.49 18.35 0.32
N VAL A 353 -1.29 17.27 1.08
CA VAL A 353 -2.27 16.65 1.97
C VAL A 353 -1.55 16.36 3.29
N ASP A 354 -2.16 16.69 4.42
CA ASP A 354 -1.57 16.39 5.72
C ASP A 354 -1.46 14.86 5.93
N GLY A 355 -0.43 14.46 6.65
CA GLY A 355 -0.10 13.07 6.94
C GLY A 355 1.05 12.49 6.12
N PHE A 356 1.58 11.37 6.63
CA PHE A 356 2.60 10.54 5.98
C PHE A 356 1.99 9.73 4.84
N TYR A 357 2.72 9.53 3.75
CA TYR A 357 2.24 8.77 2.60
C TYR A 357 2.10 7.28 2.92
N LEU A 358 0.90 6.71 2.68
CA LEU A 358 0.69 5.25 2.75
C LEU A 358 0.64 4.62 1.36
N THR A 359 -0.23 5.14 0.50
CA THR A 359 -0.39 4.61 -0.87
C THR A 359 -1.12 5.63 -1.76
N SER A 360 -1.20 5.34 -3.05
CA SER A 360 -2.05 6.07 -3.97
C SER A 360 -2.56 5.17 -5.08
N ARG A 361 -3.59 5.61 -5.82
CA ARG A 361 -4.10 4.94 -7.02
C ARG A 361 -4.49 5.98 -8.06
N LYS A 362 -4.25 5.68 -9.35
CA LYS A 362 -4.69 6.51 -10.47
C LYS A 362 -5.76 5.78 -11.27
N ASN A 363 -6.88 6.45 -11.54
CA ASN A 363 -7.91 5.96 -12.46
C ASN A 363 -8.36 7.13 -13.36
N GLY A 364 -8.17 6.95 -14.67
CA GLY A 364 -8.28 8.03 -15.65
C GLY A 364 -7.37 9.21 -15.28
N ASP A 365 -7.94 10.42 -15.33
CA ASP A 365 -7.26 11.69 -15.08
C ASP A 365 -7.10 12.02 -13.58
N TYR A 366 -7.48 11.11 -12.67
CA TYR A 366 -7.54 11.37 -11.23
C TYR A 366 -6.58 10.50 -10.43
N LEU A 367 -5.80 11.13 -9.56
CA LEU A 367 -4.96 10.49 -8.55
C LEU A 367 -5.64 10.56 -7.19
N TYR A 368 -5.77 9.42 -6.51
CA TYR A 368 -6.27 9.32 -5.14
C TYR A 368 -5.08 9.08 -4.22
N LEU A 369 -4.72 10.10 -3.43
CA LEU A 369 -3.70 10.01 -2.38
C LEU A 369 -4.32 9.44 -1.10
N ILE A 370 -3.61 8.54 -0.44
CA ILE A 370 -3.99 7.97 0.86
C ILE A 370 -2.84 8.20 1.86
N THR A 371 -3.11 8.92 2.95
CA THR A 371 -2.13 9.32 3.97
C THR A 371 -2.59 8.96 5.39
N GLU A 372 -1.64 8.86 6.32
CA GLU A 372 -1.91 8.79 7.77
C GLU A 372 -1.58 10.13 8.43
N TYR A 373 -2.57 10.78 9.02
CA TYR A 373 -2.41 12.00 9.81
C TYR A 373 -2.61 11.71 11.30
N ALA A 374 -1.60 12.02 12.13
CA ALA A 374 -1.58 11.73 13.56
C ALA A 374 -1.49 13.04 14.38
N PRO A 375 -2.61 13.54 14.95
CA PRO A 375 -2.67 14.85 15.62
C PRO A 375 -2.07 14.83 17.04
N VAL A 376 -1.35 15.89 17.40
CA VAL A 376 -0.76 16.04 18.75
C VAL A 376 -1.74 16.74 19.71
N LEU A 377 -2.85 16.06 19.99
CA LEU A 377 -4.03 16.57 20.73
C LEU A 377 -3.73 17.29 22.06
N ALA A 378 -2.66 16.90 22.75
CA ALA A 378 -2.22 17.52 24.01
C ALA A 378 -1.66 18.96 23.84
N GLN A 379 -1.30 19.35 22.61
CA GLN A 379 -0.82 20.69 22.27
C GLN A 379 -1.89 21.56 21.59
N ALA A 380 -3.00 20.98 21.14
CA ALA A 380 -4.05 21.66 20.37
C ALA A 380 -4.61 22.92 21.07
N ARG A 381 -4.90 23.93 20.24
CA ARG A 381 -5.44 25.26 20.55
C ARG A 381 -6.58 25.65 19.61
N GLU A 382 -6.52 25.19 18.37
CA GLU A 382 -7.42 25.50 17.26
C GLU A 382 -7.75 24.23 16.45
N ASP A 383 -8.84 24.25 15.68
CA ASP A 383 -9.32 23.05 14.97
C ASP A 383 -8.31 22.49 13.96
N SER A 384 -7.47 23.36 13.39
CA SER A 384 -6.37 22.99 12.49
C SER A 384 -5.17 22.33 13.19
N ASP A 385 -5.14 22.23 14.52
CA ASP A 385 -4.11 21.44 15.24
C ASP A 385 -4.48 19.95 15.34
N TYR A 386 -5.73 19.57 15.00
CA TYR A 386 -6.18 18.18 15.11
C TYR A 386 -7.08 17.68 13.98
N VAL A 387 -7.43 18.52 12.99
CA VAL A 387 -8.18 18.13 11.80
C VAL A 387 -7.31 18.30 10.55
N PRO A 388 -7.14 17.26 9.71
CA PRO A 388 -6.24 17.31 8.56
C PRO A 388 -6.67 18.33 7.49
N MET A 389 -5.66 18.92 6.84
CA MET A 389 -5.81 19.75 5.64
C MET A 389 -5.71 18.90 4.37
N ALA A 390 -6.59 19.17 3.41
CA ALA A 390 -6.44 18.81 2.02
C ALA A 390 -6.18 20.09 1.22
N GLY A 391 -4.96 20.26 0.72
CA GLY A 391 -4.51 21.48 0.06
C GLY A 391 -4.53 22.65 1.03
N GLN A 392 -5.30 23.69 0.71
CA GLN A 392 -5.51 24.86 1.58
C GLN A 392 -6.80 24.80 2.40
N THR A 393 -7.50 23.64 2.43
CA THR A 393 -8.82 23.50 3.08
C THR A 393 -8.80 22.39 4.13
N GLN A 394 -9.23 22.71 5.35
CA GLN A 394 -9.47 21.75 6.42
C GLN A 394 -10.64 20.82 6.04
N ILE A 395 -10.50 19.51 6.23
CA ILE A 395 -11.56 18.54 5.89
C ILE A 395 -12.78 18.79 6.78
N ALA A 396 -13.95 18.96 6.18
CA ALA A 396 -15.19 19.27 6.88
C ALA A 396 -15.64 18.10 7.79
N ALA A 397 -16.23 18.41 8.95
CA ALA A 397 -16.69 17.39 9.91
C ALA A 397 -17.64 16.34 9.29
N SER A 398 -18.49 16.75 8.33
CA SER A 398 -19.37 15.89 7.54
C SER A 398 -18.67 14.82 6.69
N ASP A 399 -17.36 14.99 6.49
CA ASP A 399 -16.49 14.17 5.64
C ASP A 399 -15.39 13.48 6.47
N ILE A 400 -15.45 13.63 7.81
CA ILE A 400 -14.65 12.91 8.81
C ILE A 400 -15.54 11.82 9.43
N TYR A 401 -15.21 10.57 9.18
CA TYR A 401 -15.96 9.40 9.61
C TYR A 401 -15.32 8.80 10.86
N VAL A 402 -16.08 8.77 11.96
CA VAL A 402 -15.65 8.28 13.27
C VAL A 402 -16.29 6.92 13.53
N PRO A 403 -15.54 5.88 13.95
CA PRO A 403 -16.12 4.59 14.28
C PRO A 403 -16.95 4.65 15.56
N GLY A 404 -18.06 3.90 15.59
CA GLY A 404 -18.98 3.85 16.75
C GLY A 404 -18.34 3.31 18.04
N SER A 405 -17.18 2.65 17.92
CA SER A 405 -16.24 2.39 19.01
C SER A 405 -14.84 2.87 18.60
N CYS A 406 -14.63 4.18 18.66
CA CYS A 406 -13.32 4.80 18.48
C CYS A 406 -12.39 4.46 19.63
N GLN A 407 -11.16 4.09 19.28
CA GLN A 407 -10.05 3.74 20.20
C GLN A 407 -8.71 4.35 19.74
N ASP A 408 -8.70 4.90 18.52
CA ASP A 408 -7.54 5.50 17.86
C ASP A 408 -7.63 7.03 17.92
N THR A 409 -6.52 7.70 17.61
CA THR A 409 -6.44 9.16 17.40
C THR A 409 -5.99 9.55 15.99
N ASN A 410 -5.52 8.59 15.20
CA ASN A 410 -4.99 8.83 13.86
C ASN A 410 -6.13 8.81 12.83
N TYR A 411 -5.92 9.52 11.73
CA TYR A 411 -6.80 9.54 10.58
C TYR A 411 -6.14 8.84 9.39
N LEU A 412 -6.86 7.93 8.74
CA LEU A 412 -6.64 7.71 7.32
C LEU A 412 -7.27 8.90 6.56
N VAL A 413 -6.52 9.59 5.71
CA VAL A 413 -7.05 10.64 4.84
C VAL A 413 -6.99 10.15 3.40
N ILE A 414 -8.06 10.37 2.65
CA ILE A 414 -8.11 10.15 1.20
C ILE A 414 -8.42 11.49 0.54
N ALA A 415 -7.61 11.88 -0.44
CA ALA A 415 -7.82 13.10 -1.22
C ALA A 415 -7.62 12.83 -2.71
N SER A 416 -8.51 13.36 -3.55
CA SER A 416 -8.45 13.20 -5.01
C SER A 416 -7.92 14.45 -5.70
N VAL A 417 -7.04 14.24 -6.67
CA VAL A 417 -6.35 15.29 -7.42
C VAL A 417 -6.70 15.13 -8.90
N ASN A 418 -7.15 16.22 -9.55
CA ASN A 418 -7.34 16.26 -11.00
C ASN A 418 -5.98 16.53 -11.66
N LEU A 419 -5.43 15.58 -12.42
CA LEU A 419 -4.10 15.73 -13.03
C LEU A 419 -4.08 16.75 -14.19
N ASN A 420 -5.23 17.10 -14.77
CA ASN A 420 -5.34 18.24 -15.70
C ASN A 420 -5.31 19.60 -14.98
N GLU A 421 -5.59 19.64 -13.68
CA GLU A 421 -5.55 20.83 -12.82
C GLU A 421 -4.75 20.51 -11.54
N PRO A 422 -3.42 20.28 -11.61
CA PRO A 422 -2.64 19.67 -10.53
C PRO A 422 -2.36 20.57 -9.30
N GLU A 423 -3.13 21.65 -9.14
CA GLU A 423 -3.25 22.45 -7.91
C GLU A 423 -4.65 22.29 -7.25
N THR A 424 -5.57 21.56 -7.89
CA THR A 424 -6.96 21.34 -7.49
C THR A 424 -7.13 19.95 -6.84
N ILE A 425 -7.46 19.95 -5.53
CA ILE A 425 -8.11 18.80 -4.89
C ILE A 425 -9.61 18.87 -5.18
N VAL A 426 -10.17 17.75 -5.65
CA VAL A 426 -11.57 17.66 -6.10
C VAL A 426 -12.50 17.25 -4.96
N ASP A 427 -12.06 16.29 -4.15
CA ASP A 427 -12.77 15.83 -2.96
C ASP A 427 -11.79 15.26 -1.92
N SER A 428 -12.20 15.22 -0.66
CA SER A 428 -11.43 14.59 0.41
C SER A 428 -12.30 14.01 1.52
N LYS A 429 -11.82 12.96 2.18
CA LYS A 429 -12.51 12.23 3.25
C LYS A 429 -11.46 11.83 4.30
N ALA A 430 -11.85 11.74 5.57
CA ALA A 430 -10.97 11.23 6.62
C ALA A 430 -11.68 10.19 7.50
N PHE A 431 -10.92 9.27 8.08
CA PHE A 431 -11.44 8.13 8.85
C PHE A 431 -10.64 7.96 10.13
N VAL A 432 -11.26 8.15 11.30
CA VAL A 432 -10.58 8.08 12.60
C VAL A 432 -10.38 6.62 13.01
N SER A 433 -9.44 5.93 12.37
CA SER A 433 -8.99 4.60 12.78
C SER A 433 -7.67 4.20 12.15
N ALA A 434 -6.92 3.31 12.80
CA ALA A 434 -5.84 2.55 12.18
C ALA A 434 -6.42 1.54 11.17
N VAL A 435 -6.65 1.99 9.93
CA VAL A 435 -7.06 1.14 8.81
C VAL A 435 -5.91 0.20 8.43
N GLY A 436 -6.12 -1.11 8.56
CA GLY A 436 -5.07 -2.11 8.42
C GLY A 436 -4.74 -2.46 6.96
N HIS A 437 -5.78 -2.64 6.13
CA HIS A 437 -5.60 -2.82 4.68
C HIS A 437 -6.65 -2.06 3.89
N TYR A 438 -6.26 -1.62 2.71
CA TYR A 438 -7.10 -1.01 1.69
C TYR A 438 -7.05 -1.86 0.41
N TYR A 439 -8.13 -1.85 -0.36
CA TYR A 439 -8.19 -2.43 -1.71
C TYR A 439 -8.99 -1.48 -2.60
N VAL A 440 -8.57 -1.31 -3.86
CA VAL A 440 -9.21 -0.36 -4.79
C VAL A 440 -9.56 -1.09 -6.08
N SER A 441 -10.85 -1.31 -6.26
CA SER A 441 -11.45 -1.74 -7.52
C SER A 441 -11.60 -0.56 -8.48
N THR A 442 -11.94 -0.81 -9.75
CA THR A 442 -12.16 0.24 -10.76
C THR A 442 -13.32 1.21 -10.46
N GLU A 443 -14.26 0.86 -9.57
CA GLU A 443 -15.40 1.71 -9.19
C GLU A 443 -15.41 2.09 -7.68
N ASN A 444 -14.75 1.32 -6.82
CA ASN A 444 -14.87 1.42 -5.37
C ASN A 444 -13.55 1.24 -4.60
N ILE A 445 -13.34 2.08 -3.60
CA ILE A 445 -12.32 1.95 -2.55
C ILE A 445 -12.93 1.20 -1.35
N TYR A 446 -12.21 0.20 -0.85
CA TYR A 446 -12.53 -0.56 0.34
C TYR A 446 -11.49 -0.30 1.42
N LEU A 447 -11.96 0.04 2.62
CA LEU A 447 -11.13 0.22 3.81
C LEU A 447 -11.48 -0.87 4.82
N SER A 448 -10.46 -1.54 5.36
CA SER A 448 -10.64 -2.65 6.29
C SER A 448 -9.90 -2.44 7.62
N VAL A 449 -10.60 -2.68 8.74
CA VAL A 449 -10.11 -2.46 10.11
C VAL A 449 -10.20 -3.78 10.87
N VAL A 450 -9.06 -4.30 11.34
CA VAL A 450 -9.02 -5.53 12.14
C VAL A 450 -9.31 -5.22 13.61
N ARG A 451 -10.37 -5.81 14.15
CA ARG A 451 -10.78 -5.74 15.55
C ARG A 451 -10.49 -7.08 16.24
N TRP A 452 -9.59 -7.06 17.22
CA TRP A 452 -9.35 -8.19 18.12
C TRP A 452 -10.41 -8.22 19.22
N LEU A 453 -11.00 -9.38 19.48
CA LEU A 453 -12.20 -9.50 20.33
C LEU A 453 -11.89 -9.95 21.76
N ASP A 454 -12.58 -9.35 22.73
CA ASP A 454 -12.50 -9.72 24.15
C ASP A 454 -12.91 -11.19 24.37
N GLY A 455 -11.94 -12.01 24.78
CA GLY A 455 -12.10 -13.46 24.94
C GLY A 455 -11.48 -14.30 23.83
N GLY A 456 -10.97 -13.68 22.76
CA GLY A 456 -10.27 -14.33 21.64
C GLY A 456 -11.05 -14.24 20.32
N GLY A 457 -10.33 -14.40 19.22
CA GLY A 457 -10.85 -14.23 17.86
C GLY A 457 -10.69 -12.80 17.32
N SER A 458 -11.05 -12.64 16.05
CA SER A 458 -10.91 -11.42 15.26
C SER A 458 -12.16 -11.17 14.42
N ARG A 459 -12.38 -9.90 14.07
CA ARG A 459 -13.36 -9.45 13.08
C ARG A 459 -12.68 -8.40 12.19
N THR A 460 -12.96 -8.40 10.89
CA THR A 460 -12.63 -7.28 10.01
C THR A 460 -13.89 -6.47 9.74
N ASP A 461 -13.85 -5.19 10.08
CA ASP A 461 -14.86 -4.20 9.70
C ASP A 461 -14.47 -3.58 8.36
N ILE A 462 -15.46 -3.35 7.49
CA ILE A 462 -15.28 -3.01 6.07
C ILE A 462 -16.12 -1.77 5.77
N MET A 463 -15.55 -0.79 5.07
CA MET A 463 -16.27 0.36 4.51
C MET A 463 -16.11 0.40 2.98
N LYS A 464 -17.20 0.56 2.24
CA LYS A 464 -17.24 0.72 0.77
C LYS A 464 -17.53 2.16 0.38
N PHE A 465 -16.64 2.77 -0.41
CA PHE A 465 -16.81 4.07 -1.04
C PHE A 465 -16.75 3.90 -2.55
N SER A 466 -17.72 4.42 -3.31
CA SER A 466 -17.49 4.57 -4.75
C SER A 466 -16.66 5.82 -5.01
N TYR A 467 -15.97 5.84 -6.14
CA TYR A 467 -15.36 7.05 -6.66
C TYR A 467 -15.69 7.25 -8.14
N ASP A 468 -15.93 8.51 -8.53
CA ASP A 468 -16.32 8.89 -9.91
C ASP A 468 -15.91 10.35 -10.16
N GLU A 469 -15.22 10.63 -11.27
CA GLU A 469 -14.63 11.95 -11.60
C GLU A 469 -13.95 12.66 -10.40
N GLY A 470 -13.19 11.92 -9.60
CA GLY A 470 -12.51 12.42 -8.40
C GLY A 470 -13.38 12.47 -7.13
N LYS A 471 -14.71 12.40 -7.24
CA LYS A 471 -15.62 12.50 -6.10
C LYS A 471 -15.75 11.17 -5.35
N ILE A 472 -15.60 11.19 -4.03
CA ILE A 472 -15.62 10.01 -3.16
C ILE A 472 -16.95 9.96 -2.39
N THR A 473 -17.67 8.84 -2.43
CA THR A 473 -19.00 8.73 -1.81
C THR A 473 -19.17 7.41 -1.08
N GLY A 474 -19.38 7.46 0.25
CA GLY A 474 -19.69 6.28 1.07
C GLY A 474 -20.99 5.61 0.62
N LYS A 475 -20.98 4.28 0.55
CA LYS A 475 -22.10 3.46 0.08
C LYS A 475 -22.67 2.56 1.16
N ALA A 476 -21.79 1.77 1.78
CA ALA A 476 -22.14 0.65 2.62
C ALA A 476 -20.98 0.34 3.58
N ALA A 477 -21.27 -0.41 4.64
CA ALA A 477 -20.26 -0.93 5.55
C ALA A 477 -20.78 -2.22 6.21
N GLY A 478 -19.86 -3.15 6.47
CA GLY A 478 -20.19 -4.48 7.01
C GLY A 478 -19.01 -5.08 7.78
N SER A 479 -19.12 -6.35 8.18
CA SER A 479 -18.07 -7.04 8.93
C SER A 479 -18.00 -8.53 8.58
N VAL A 480 -16.79 -9.10 8.59
CA VAL A 480 -16.55 -10.56 8.49
C VAL A 480 -15.79 -11.07 9.72
N ASN A 481 -16.02 -12.31 10.14
CA ASN A 481 -15.25 -12.93 11.22
C ASN A 481 -13.91 -13.45 10.69
N GLY A 482 -12.81 -13.10 11.35
CA GLY A 482 -11.43 -13.30 10.89
C GLY A 482 -10.65 -11.99 10.78
N TYR A 483 -9.39 -12.07 10.35
CA TYR A 483 -8.60 -10.93 9.91
C TYR A 483 -8.15 -11.12 8.45
N VAL A 484 -8.24 -10.04 7.67
CA VAL A 484 -7.48 -9.88 6.42
C VAL A 484 -5.99 -9.77 6.79
N ASN A 485 -5.12 -10.33 5.95
CA ASN A 485 -3.65 -10.34 6.13
C ASN A 485 -2.88 -9.72 4.95
N SER A 486 -3.55 -9.48 3.82
CA SER A 486 -3.02 -8.88 2.60
C SER A 486 -4.16 -8.24 1.82
N SER A 487 -3.90 -7.17 1.07
CA SER A 487 -4.91 -6.52 0.22
C SER A 487 -5.41 -7.43 -0.91
N PHE A 488 -4.59 -8.38 -1.36
CA PHE A 488 -4.95 -9.41 -2.35
C PHE A 488 -5.88 -10.50 -1.83
N SER A 489 -6.03 -10.57 -0.50
CA SER A 489 -7.10 -11.33 0.14
C SER A 489 -8.48 -10.65 0.00
N MET A 490 -8.59 -9.58 -0.80
CA MET A 490 -9.81 -8.87 -1.20
C MET A 490 -9.86 -8.65 -2.72
N ASN A 491 -11.05 -8.74 -3.34
CA ASN A 491 -11.31 -8.31 -4.73
C ASN A 491 -12.81 -8.04 -4.96
N GLU A 492 -13.17 -7.08 -5.83
CA GLU A 492 -14.54 -6.88 -6.32
C GLU A 492 -14.77 -7.59 -7.66
N TRP A 493 -15.92 -8.27 -7.81
CA TRP A 493 -16.37 -8.83 -9.09
C TRP A 493 -17.88 -8.73 -9.23
N ASN A 494 -18.36 -8.16 -10.35
CA ASN A 494 -19.79 -7.95 -10.63
C ASN A 494 -20.58 -7.27 -9.48
N GLY A 495 -19.96 -6.34 -8.75
CA GLY A 495 -20.56 -5.61 -7.63
C GLY A 495 -20.40 -6.25 -6.24
N TYR A 496 -19.92 -7.50 -6.18
CA TYR A 496 -19.70 -8.25 -4.94
C TYR A 496 -18.26 -8.10 -4.46
N LEU A 497 -18.07 -7.81 -3.17
CA LEU A 497 -16.75 -7.89 -2.53
C LEU A 497 -16.48 -9.34 -2.10
N ARG A 498 -15.33 -9.87 -2.48
CA ARG A 498 -14.88 -11.23 -2.20
C ARG A 498 -13.65 -11.17 -1.31
N MET A 499 -13.65 -11.93 -0.23
CA MET A 499 -12.60 -11.86 0.79
C MET A 499 -12.17 -13.25 1.24
N VAL A 500 -10.87 -13.43 1.46
CA VAL A 500 -10.31 -14.58 2.19
C VAL A 500 -9.68 -14.05 3.48
N VAL A 501 -9.92 -14.73 4.61
CA VAL A 501 -9.46 -14.26 5.93
C VAL A 501 -8.96 -15.42 6.78
N GLU A 502 -7.97 -15.12 7.64
CA GLU A 502 -7.54 -16.04 8.68
C GLU A 502 -8.43 -15.90 9.93
N GLN A 503 -8.63 -17.00 10.64
CA GLN A 503 -9.44 -17.09 11.85
C GLN A 503 -8.68 -17.87 12.91
N TYR A 504 -8.47 -17.25 14.08
CA TYR A 504 -7.89 -17.91 15.24
C TYR A 504 -8.95 -18.15 16.33
N ASN A 505 -9.30 -19.42 16.55
CA ASN A 505 -10.18 -19.87 17.64
C ASN A 505 -9.36 -20.72 18.63
N ASP A 506 -9.70 -22.01 18.81
CA ASP A 506 -8.81 -22.99 19.48
C ASP A 506 -7.56 -23.32 18.62
N THR A 507 -7.60 -22.98 17.33
CA THR A 507 -6.53 -23.17 16.36
C THR A 507 -6.74 -22.23 15.16
N TYR A 508 -5.72 -22.10 14.29
CA TYR A 508 -5.83 -21.36 13.03
C TYR A 508 -6.73 -22.11 12.03
N SER A 509 -7.45 -21.35 11.22
CA SER A 509 -8.29 -21.82 10.12
C SER A 509 -8.54 -20.65 9.19
N ASN A 510 -9.05 -20.90 7.99
CA ASN A 510 -9.26 -19.86 6.98
C ASN A 510 -10.73 -19.88 6.55
N ALA A 511 -11.23 -18.75 6.07
CA ALA A 511 -12.58 -18.63 5.55
C ALA A 511 -12.61 -17.75 4.30
N LEU A 512 -13.54 -18.04 3.39
CA LEU A 512 -13.89 -17.18 2.26
C LEU A 512 -15.29 -16.61 2.51
N TYR A 513 -15.46 -15.32 2.24
CA TYR A 513 -16.74 -14.62 2.30
C TYR A 513 -17.00 -13.88 0.98
N ILE A 514 -18.27 -13.79 0.61
CA ILE A 514 -18.75 -12.94 -0.47
C ILE A 514 -19.83 -12.02 0.10
N LEU A 515 -19.67 -10.72 -0.11
CA LEU A 515 -20.55 -9.66 0.36
C LEU A 515 -21.19 -8.95 -0.83
N ASP A 516 -22.46 -8.58 -0.70
CA ASP A 516 -23.21 -7.89 -1.76
C ASP A 516 -22.96 -6.37 -1.82
N GLU A 517 -23.69 -5.65 -2.66
CA GLU A 517 -23.56 -4.18 -2.81
C GLU A 517 -23.83 -3.40 -1.50
N THR A 518 -24.53 -4.00 -0.54
CA THR A 518 -24.86 -3.45 0.79
C THR A 518 -23.87 -3.86 1.89
N MET A 519 -22.86 -4.67 1.54
CA MET A 519 -21.93 -5.31 2.47
C MET A 519 -22.59 -6.32 3.43
N GLU A 520 -23.74 -6.89 3.07
CA GLU A 520 -24.27 -8.10 3.74
C GLU A 520 -23.62 -9.37 3.15
N ILE A 521 -23.31 -10.36 4.00
CA ILE A 521 -22.69 -11.62 3.57
C ILE A 521 -23.73 -12.48 2.85
N CYS A 522 -23.57 -12.68 1.54
CA CYS A 522 -24.44 -13.51 0.71
C CYS A 522 -23.93 -14.95 0.55
N GLY A 523 -22.61 -15.17 0.59
CA GLY A 523 -21.99 -16.50 0.50
C GLY A 523 -20.77 -16.66 1.40
N SER A 524 -20.47 -17.89 1.82
CA SER A 524 -19.26 -18.19 2.61
C SER A 524 -18.81 -19.65 2.60
N ILE A 525 -17.52 -19.86 2.85
CA ILE A 525 -16.89 -21.15 3.12
C ILE A 525 -16.05 -20.99 4.40
N THR A 526 -16.27 -21.78 5.44
CA THR A 526 -15.52 -21.71 6.72
C THR A 526 -14.68 -22.96 6.97
N ASP A 527 -13.87 -22.93 8.04
CA ASP A 527 -13.07 -24.07 8.51
C ASP A 527 -12.04 -24.61 7.48
N ILE A 528 -11.64 -23.76 6.53
CA ILE A 528 -10.69 -24.13 5.47
C ILE A 528 -9.31 -24.35 6.11
N ALA A 529 -8.68 -25.49 5.78
CA ALA A 529 -7.35 -25.87 6.24
C ALA A 529 -7.11 -25.73 7.76
N GLN A 530 -7.96 -26.37 8.59
CA GLN A 530 -7.82 -26.34 10.06
C GLN A 530 -6.40 -26.71 10.54
N GLY A 531 -5.74 -25.71 11.14
CA GLY A 531 -4.38 -25.75 11.66
C GLY A 531 -3.34 -25.04 10.78
N GLU A 532 -3.72 -24.42 9.67
CA GLU A 532 -2.83 -23.81 8.67
C GLU A 532 -3.16 -22.31 8.49
N THR A 533 -2.16 -21.47 8.22
CA THR A 533 -2.31 -20.02 7.93
C THR A 533 -2.30 -19.76 6.42
N LEU A 534 -2.83 -18.62 5.98
CA LEU A 534 -2.92 -18.22 4.58
C LEU A 534 -1.56 -17.60 4.15
N GLN A 535 -1.08 -17.83 2.92
CA GLN A 535 0.23 -17.29 2.48
C GLN A 535 0.18 -16.51 1.16
N SER A 536 -0.79 -16.81 0.29
CA SER A 536 -1.08 -16.06 -0.94
C SER A 536 -2.54 -16.26 -1.33
N VAL A 537 -3.15 -15.26 -1.96
CA VAL A 537 -4.54 -15.25 -2.41
C VAL A 537 -4.65 -14.61 -3.77
N ARG A 538 -5.39 -15.27 -4.67
CA ARG A 538 -5.61 -14.77 -6.01
C ARG A 538 -7.00 -15.09 -6.53
N LEU A 539 -7.84 -14.07 -6.57
CA LEU A 539 -9.22 -14.12 -7.08
C LEU A 539 -9.25 -13.48 -8.48
N LEU A 540 -9.88 -14.13 -9.47
CA LEU A 540 -10.05 -13.58 -10.82
C LEU A 540 -11.30 -14.16 -11.48
N GLU A 541 -12.08 -13.27 -12.09
CA GLU A 541 -13.35 -13.61 -12.76
C GLU A 541 -14.19 -14.57 -11.89
N ASP A 542 -14.54 -15.76 -12.39
CA ASP A 542 -15.41 -16.71 -11.71
C ASP A 542 -14.66 -17.74 -10.83
N THR A 543 -13.34 -17.59 -10.61
CA THR A 543 -12.50 -18.56 -9.89
C THR A 543 -11.57 -17.90 -8.85
N GLY A 544 -11.27 -18.61 -7.77
CA GLY A 544 -10.27 -18.22 -6.78
C GLY A 544 -9.22 -19.30 -6.52
N TYR A 545 -7.99 -18.88 -6.26
CA TYR A 545 -6.88 -19.72 -5.82
C TYR A 545 -6.28 -19.13 -4.54
N PHE A 546 -5.84 -19.98 -3.61
CA PHE A 546 -5.07 -19.52 -2.45
C PHE A 546 -4.24 -20.66 -1.86
N VAL A 547 -3.16 -20.29 -1.17
CA VAL A 547 -2.25 -21.19 -0.46
C VAL A 547 -2.50 -21.11 1.03
N THR A 548 -2.57 -22.27 1.70
CA THR A 548 -2.40 -22.36 3.15
C THR A 548 -1.14 -23.12 3.51
N TYR A 549 -0.56 -22.86 4.68
CA TYR A 549 0.70 -23.49 5.08
C TYR A 549 0.79 -23.85 6.56
N LYS A 550 1.64 -24.87 6.80
CA LYS A 550 2.10 -25.32 8.12
C LYS A 550 3.43 -26.06 8.06
N ASN A 551 3.66 -26.80 6.98
CA ASN A 551 4.86 -27.58 6.63
C ASN A 551 4.78 -28.12 5.18
N VAL A 552 3.57 -28.29 4.66
CA VAL A 552 3.22 -28.69 3.28
C VAL A 552 2.02 -27.83 2.88
N ASP A 553 2.00 -27.36 1.65
CA ASP A 553 1.02 -26.44 1.07
C ASP A 553 -0.08 -27.20 0.30
N PRO A 554 -1.38 -26.98 0.57
CA PRO A 554 -2.47 -27.17 -0.37
C PRO A 554 -2.77 -25.86 -1.11
N LEU A 555 -2.47 -25.82 -2.40
CA LEU A 555 -3.07 -24.84 -3.30
C LEU A 555 -4.53 -25.24 -3.48
N PHE A 556 -5.44 -24.42 -2.95
CA PHE A 556 -6.87 -24.57 -3.16
C PHE A 556 -7.29 -23.92 -4.47
N SER A 557 -8.33 -24.48 -5.09
CA SER A 557 -9.11 -23.84 -6.15
C SER A 557 -10.57 -23.77 -5.74
N VAL A 558 -11.24 -22.66 -6.05
CA VAL A 558 -12.61 -22.35 -5.60
C VAL A 558 -13.43 -21.77 -6.75
N ASP A 559 -14.66 -22.25 -6.90
CA ASP A 559 -15.68 -21.71 -7.79
C ASP A 559 -16.39 -20.54 -7.09
N LEU A 560 -16.42 -19.40 -7.78
CA LEU A 560 -17.01 -18.13 -7.35
C LEU A 560 -18.06 -17.62 -8.36
N SER A 561 -18.52 -18.48 -9.29
CA SER A 561 -19.52 -18.13 -10.33
C SER A 561 -20.94 -17.93 -9.78
N ASP A 562 -21.23 -18.49 -8.60
CA ASP A 562 -22.45 -18.26 -7.82
C ASP A 562 -22.07 -17.59 -6.48
N PRO A 563 -22.31 -16.27 -6.32
CA PRO A 563 -22.04 -15.54 -5.08
C PRO A 563 -22.74 -16.09 -3.83
N GLU A 564 -23.89 -16.74 -3.96
CA GLU A 564 -24.60 -17.34 -2.81
C GLU A 564 -24.03 -18.73 -2.44
N ASN A 565 -23.41 -19.44 -3.40
CA ASN A 565 -22.98 -20.84 -3.23
C ASN A 565 -21.49 -21.11 -3.62
N PRO A 566 -20.51 -20.32 -3.14
CA PRO A 566 -19.10 -20.55 -3.43
C PRO A 566 -18.63 -21.92 -2.88
N ARG A 567 -17.74 -22.61 -3.61
CA ARG A 567 -17.34 -23.99 -3.28
C ARG A 567 -15.90 -24.31 -3.65
N ILE A 568 -15.20 -25.05 -2.79
CA ILE A 568 -13.88 -25.61 -3.11
C ILE A 568 -14.05 -26.65 -4.23
N LEU A 569 -13.27 -26.48 -5.30
CA LEU A 569 -13.17 -27.38 -6.45
C LEU A 569 -12.10 -28.45 -6.23
N GLY A 570 -10.92 -28.06 -5.75
CA GLY A 570 -9.76 -28.94 -5.60
C GLY A 570 -8.77 -28.55 -4.50
N GLU A 571 -7.90 -29.50 -4.16
CA GLU A 571 -6.74 -29.34 -3.26
C GLU A 571 -5.50 -29.96 -3.95
N LEU A 572 -4.56 -29.13 -4.43
CA LEU A 572 -3.27 -29.60 -4.96
C LEU A 572 -2.19 -29.47 -3.88
N LYS A 573 -1.66 -30.58 -3.37
CA LYS A 573 -0.62 -30.55 -2.33
C LYS A 573 0.80 -30.60 -2.89
N VAL A 574 1.61 -29.59 -2.58
CA VAL A 574 3.01 -29.42 -3.01
C VAL A 574 3.97 -29.24 -1.82
N THR A 575 5.27 -29.50 -2.01
CA THR A 575 6.30 -29.10 -1.03
C THR A 575 6.68 -27.63 -1.21
N GLY A 576 7.17 -27.02 -0.12
CA GLY A 576 7.24 -25.57 -0.04
C GLY A 576 5.87 -24.93 0.19
N PHE A 577 5.79 -23.65 -0.14
CA PHE A 577 4.57 -22.87 -0.30
C PHE A 577 4.80 -21.75 -1.32
N SER A 578 3.74 -21.25 -1.95
CA SER A 578 3.79 -19.99 -2.70
C SER A 578 3.32 -18.82 -1.85
N SER A 579 4.10 -17.74 -1.86
CA SER A 579 3.82 -16.46 -1.19
C SER A 579 3.47 -15.35 -2.18
N TYR A 580 3.50 -15.68 -3.46
CA TYR A 580 3.19 -14.84 -4.60
C TYR A 580 2.53 -15.74 -5.67
N LEU A 581 1.35 -15.38 -6.15
CA LEU A 581 0.60 -16.04 -7.21
C LEU A 581 0.33 -15.06 -8.35
N HIS A 582 0.36 -15.53 -9.58
CA HIS A 582 0.22 -14.65 -10.75
C HIS A 582 -0.30 -15.39 -11.99
N PHE A 583 -1.29 -14.85 -12.71
CA PHE A 583 -1.83 -15.49 -13.92
C PHE A 583 -0.87 -15.35 -15.10
N TYR A 584 -0.54 -16.47 -15.75
CA TYR A 584 0.51 -16.52 -16.78
C TYR A 584 -0.06 -16.93 -18.15
N GLY A 585 -1.06 -16.14 -18.59
CA GLY A 585 -1.95 -16.44 -19.72
C GLY A 585 -3.22 -17.19 -19.29
N GLU A 586 -4.12 -17.47 -20.25
CA GLU A 586 -5.49 -18.01 -20.00
C GLU A 586 -5.52 -19.29 -19.12
N ASP A 587 -4.56 -20.20 -19.30
CA ASP A 587 -4.60 -21.57 -18.74
C ASP A 587 -3.57 -21.81 -17.58
N ARG A 588 -2.89 -20.79 -17.06
CA ARG A 588 -1.73 -20.98 -16.14
C ARG A 588 -1.68 -20.04 -14.94
N LEU A 589 -1.15 -20.55 -13.83
CA LEU A 589 -0.81 -19.78 -12.63
C LEU A 589 0.68 -19.99 -12.28
N LEU A 590 1.45 -18.92 -12.27
CA LEU A 590 2.80 -18.85 -11.72
C LEU A 590 2.70 -18.71 -10.20
N GLY A 591 3.46 -19.51 -9.46
CA GLY A 591 3.67 -19.35 -8.02
C GLY A 591 5.15 -19.12 -7.70
N ILE A 592 5.47 -18.11 -6.92
CA ILE A 592 6.81 -17.89 -6.34
C ILE A 592 6.71 -17.96 -4.81
N GLY A 593 7.73 -18.48 -4.14
CA GLY A 593 7.74 -18.64 -2.68
C GLY A 593 8.95 -19.45 -2.19
N SER A 594 8.80 -20.22 -1.12
CA SER A 594 9.87 -21.05 -0.56
C SER A 594 9.69 -22.54 -0.88
N GLU A 595 10.76 -23.26 -1.20
CA GLU A 595 10.81 -24.72 -1.08
C GLU A 595 11.13 -25.11 0.37
N THR A 596 10.37 -26.03 0.95
CA THR A 596 10.57 -26.47 2.34
C THR A 596 10.65 -27.99 2.47
N ASP A 597 11.27 -28.44 3.56
CA ASP A 597 11.31 -29.84 3.92
C ASP A 597 10.00 -30.31 4.57
N PRO A 598 9.28 -31.30 4.01
CA PRO A 598 7.95 -31.67 4.49
C PRO A 598 7.95 -32.33 5.89
N ASP A 599 9.08 -32.88 6.34
CA ASP A 599 9.22 -33.49 7.67
C ASP A 599 9.70 -32.49 8.73
N THR A 600 10.49 -31.48 8.35
CA THR A 600 11.16 -30.56 9.30
C THR A 600 10.82 -29.07 9.17
N GLY A 601 10.11 -28.66 8.11
CA GLY A 601 9.74 -27.27 7.82
C GLY A 601 10.88 -26.37 7.34
N ALA A 602 12.13 -26.87 7.30
CA ALA A 602 13.30 -26.09 6.93
C ALA A 602 13.26 -25.66 5.45
N SER A 603 13.48 -24.36 5.17
CA SER A 603 13.61 -23.86 3.80
C SER A 603 14.87 -24.41 3.11
N LYS A 604 14.81 -24.54 1.79
CA LYS A 604 15.86 -25.07 0.91
C LYS A 604 16.27 -24.11 -0.20
N GLY A 605 15.50 -23.04 -0.41
CA GLY A 605 15.64 -22.16 -1.58
C GLY A 605 14.33 -21.47 -1.95
N ILE A 606 14.40 -20.45 -2.80
CA ILE A 606 13.22 -19.87 -3.46
C ILE A 606 12.69 -20.85 -4.52
N LYS A 607 11.38 -21.09 -4.54
CA LYS A 607 10.68 -21.98 -5.46
C LYS A 607 9.91 -21.17 -6.50
N LEU A 608 10.08 -21.49 -7.78
CA LEU A 608 9.13 -21.19 -8.84
C LEU A 608 8.32 -22.46 -9.12
N SER A 609 6.99 -22.35 -9.11
CA SER A 609 6.03 -23.38 -9.51
C SER A 609 5.20 -22.84 -10.68
N MET A 610 4.90 -23.68 -11.67
CA MET A 610 3.91 -23.36 -12.70
C MET A 610 2.78 -24.37 -12.61
N PHE A 611 1.56 -23.88 -12.48
CA PHE A 611 0.36 -24.68 -12.38
C PHE A 611 -0.46 -24.60 -13.68
N ASP A 612 -0.96 -25.74 -14.15
CA ASP A 612 -2.03 -25.81 -15.15
C ASP A 612 -3.37 -25.64 -14.44
N ILE A 613 -4.14 -24.63 -14.84
CA ILE A 613 -5.45 -24.28 -14.30
C ILE A 613 -6.57 -24.36 -15.35
N SER A 614 -6.29 -24.95 -16.53
CA SER A 614 -7.27 -25.09 -17.64
C SER A 614 -8.50 -25.94 -17.28
N ASP A 615 -8.39 -26.73 -16.21
CA ASP A 615 -9.51 -27.29 -15.44
C ASP A 615 -9.30 -26.95 -13.94
N PRO A 616 -9.99 -25.93 -13.40
CA PRO A 616 -9.86 -25.54 -12.00
C PRO A 616 -10.27 -26.63 -11.00
N ALA A 617 -10.96 -27.71 -11.40
CA ALA A 617 -11.22 -28.87 -10.53
C ALA A 617 -10.06 -29.89 -10.50
N ASN A 618 -9.08 -29.78 -11.41
CA ASN A 618 -7.99 -30.73 -11.58
C ASN A 618 -6.62 -30.02 -11.76
N VAL A 619 -6.38 -28.95 -11.01
CA VAL A 619 -5.12 -28.17 -11.01
C VAL A 619 -3.89 -29.06 -10.78
N THR A 620 -2.81 -28.86 -11.54
CA THR A 620 -1.55 -29.63 -11.39
C THR A 620 -0.29 -28.76 -11.47
N GLU A 621 0.73 -29.07 -10.66
CA GLU A 621 2.08 -28.48 -10.76
C GLU A 621 2.77 -29.09 -11.99
N ILE A 622 2.72 -28.40 -13.13
CA ILE A 622 3.31 -28.87 -14.40
C ILE A 622 4.82 -28.63 -14.49
N ALA A 623 5.35 -27.70 -13.71
CA ALA A 623 6.79 -27.50 -13.57
C ALA A 623 7.16 -26.89 -12.22
N LYS A 624 8.40 -27.15 -11.81
CA LYS A 624 8.99 -26.67 -10.56
C LYS A 624 10.48 -26.40 -10.77
N TYR A 625 10.95 -25.27 -10.26
CA TYR A 625 12.37 -24.90 -10.20
C TYR A 625 12.69 -24.40 -8.80
N VAL A 626 13.83 -24.80 -8.23
CA VAL A 626 14.28 -24.33 -6.91
C VAL A 626 15.64 -23.67 -7.06
N ILE A 627 15.73 -22.43 -6.59
CA ILE A 627 16.97 -21.67 -6.47
C ILE A 627 17.56 -22.03 -5.09
N GLU A 628 18.34 -23.10 -5.06
CA GLU A 628 18.93 -23.63 -3.82
C GLU A 628 19.75 -22.56 -3.07
N ASP A 629 19.77 -22.64 -1.74
CA ASP A 629 20.49 -21.74 -0.84
C ASP A 629 20.17 -20.23 -0.98
N THR A 630 18.99 -19.89 -1.54
CA THR A 630 18.47 -18.51 -1.66
C THR A 630 17.26 -18.31 -0.76
N TYR A 631 17.19 -17.23 0.04
CA TYR A 631 16.22 -17.13 1.15
C TYR A 631 15.38 -15.84 1.20
N SER A 632 15.78 -14.76 0.52
CA SER A 632 14.99 -13.53 0.34
C SER A 632 14.47 -13.40 -1.09
N PHE A 633 13.31 -12.76 -1.24
CA PHE A 633 12.63 -12.46 -2.49
C PHE A 633 11.86 -11.15 -2.31
N THR A 634 12.25 -10.08 -3.02
CA THR A 634 11.62 -8.75 -2.87
C THR A 634 10.13 -8.77 -3.20
N GLY A 635 9.73 -9.61 -4.16
CA GLY A 635 8.32 -9.79 -4.53
C GLY A 635 7.42 -10.42 -3.46
N LEU A 636 7.95 -10.71 -2.25
CA LEU A 636 7.16 -10.94 -1.05
C LEU A 636 6.64 -9.62 -0.46
N TYR A 637 7.51 -8.60 -0.36
CA TYR A 637 7.19 -7.34 0.33
C TYR A 637 6.80 -6.22 -0.64
N ASN A 638 7.10 -6.36 -1.93
CA ASN A 638 6.79 -5.39 -2.98
C ASN A 638 6.62 -6.12 -4.32
N TYR A 639 5.37 -6.41 -4.71
CA TYR A 639 5.06 -7.08 -5.97
C TYR A 639 5.44 -6.28 -7.22
N LYS A 640 5.51 -4.95 -7.14
CA LYS A 640 5.86 -4.07 -8.27
C LYS A 640 7.28 -4.38 -8.78
N ALA A 641 8.14 -4.93 -7.93
CA ALA A 641 9.47 -5.41 -8.29
C ALA A 641 9.50 -6.71 -9.14
N VAL A 642 8.38 -7.43 -9.24
CA VAL A 642 8.25 -8.64 -10.06
C VAL A 642 7.80 -8.25 -11.46
N LEU A 643 8.64 -8.48 -12.47
CA LEU A 643 8.23 -8.49 -13.87
C LEU A 643 7.62 -9.87 -14.15
N ALA A 644 6.34 -9.94 -14.48
CA ALA A 644 5.69 -11.19 -14.89
C ALA A 644 4.88 -10.94 -16.16
N ASP A 645 5.41 -11.40 -17.30
CA ASP A 645 4.85 -11.14 -18.62
C ASP A 645 4.73 -12.45 -19.42
N PRO A 646 3.52 -12.96 -19.69
CA PRO A 646 3.32 -14.20 -20.44
C PRO A 646 3.41 -14.03 -21.97
N GLU A 647 3.35 -12.82 -22.53
CA GLU A 647 3.44 -12.57 -23.98
C GLU A 647 4.90 -12.51 -24.46
N LYS A 648 5.75 -11.78 -23.74
CA LYS A 648 7.21 -11.84 -23.86
C LYS A 648 7.80 -13.11 -23.26
N ASN A 649 7.03 -13.83 -22.44
CA ASN A 649 7.45 -15.01 -21.70
C ASN A 649 8.66 -14.71 -20.79
N LEU A 650 8.54 -13.65 -19.99
CA LEU A 650 9.52 -13.22 -18.99
C LEU A 650 8.96 -13.34 -17.57
N ILE A 651 9.83 -13.71 -16.64
CA ILE A 651 9.61 -13.71 -15.19
C ILE A 651 10.89 -13.16 -14.55
N GLY A 652 10.89 -11.89 -14.16
CA GLY A 652 12.04 -11.18 -13.58
C GLY A 652 11.79 -10.76 -12.13
N PHE A 653 12.78 -10.95 -11.24
CA PHE A 653 12.69 -10.52 -9.84
C PHE A 653 14.05 -10.49 -9.13
N SER A 654 14.13 -9.73 -8.03
CA SER A 654 15.24 -9.78 -7.07
C SER A 654 15.09 -10.95 -6.09
N ALA A 655 16.15 -11.73 -5.87
CA ALA A 655 16.26 -12.75 -4.82
C ALA A 655 17.69 -12.79 -4.24
N ASP A 656 17.79 -12.72 -2.91
CA ASP A 656 19.01 -12.34 -2.18
C ASP A 656 19.79 -11.22 -2.90
N ASP A 657 21.09 -11.41 -3.18
CA ASP A 657 21.92 -10.42 -3.88
C ASP A 657 21.84 -10.48 -5.42
N SER A 658 20.77 -11.01 -6.02
CA SER A 658 20.70 -11.23 -7.47
C SER A 658 19.37 -10.82 -8.09
N TYR A 659 19.41 -10.08 -9.20
CA TYR A 659 18.26 -9.99 -10.09
C TYR A 659 18.31 -11.14 -11.10
N LEU A 660 17.20 -11.84 -11.24
CA LEU A 660 17.04 -13.03 -12.07
C LEU A 660 16.01 -12.74 -13.17
N VAL A 661 16.19 -13.34 -14.35
CA VAL A 661 15.16 -13.40 -15.39
C VAL A 661 15.02 -14.85 -15.85
N PHE A 662 13.80 -15.35 -15.85
CA PHE A 662 13.41 -16.66 -16.38
C PHE A 662 12.43 -16.53 -17.55
N SER A 663 12.30 -17.60 -18.32
CA SER A 663 11.13 -17.88 -19.17
C SER A 663 10.57 -19.27 -18.89
N PHE A 664 9.37 -19.55 -19.39
CA PHE A 664 8.69 -20.83 -19.23
C PHE A 664 8.41 -21.52 -20.58
N GLY A 665 8.73 -22.82 -20.70
CA GLY A 665 8.58 -23.57 -21.95
C GLY A 665 8.36 -25.08 -21.76
N GLU A 666 8.49 -25.86 -22.85
CA GLU A 666 8.26 -27.32 -22.83
C GLU A 666 9.20 -28.08 -21.87
N GLU A 667 10.41 -27.56 -21.62
CA GLU A 667 11.38 -28.13 -20.66
C GLU A 667 11.24 -27.56 -19.23
N GLY A 668 10.24 -26.69 -18.98
CA GLY A 668 10.01 -26.02 -17.70
C GLY A 668 10.57 -24.59 -17.66
N PHE A 669 11.03 -24.15 -16.48
CA PHE A 669 11.65 -22.84 -16.28
C PHE A 669 13.10 -22.81 -16.80
N THR A 670 13.45 -21.78 -17.57
CA THR A 670 14.80 -21.55 -18.08
C THR A 670 15.32 -20.21 -17.53
N ASN A 671 16.44 -20.23 -16.79
CA ASN A 671 17.13 -19.00 -16.38
C ASN A 671 17.84 -18.37 -17.60
N LEU A 672 17.45 -17.15 -17.94
CA LEU A 672 17.94 -16.37 -19.08
C LEU A 672 19.03 -15.36 -18.68
N LEU A 673 18.91 -14.78 -17.47
CA LEU A 673 19.84 -13.79 -16.95
C LEU A 673 19.96 -13.90 -15.44
N THR A 674 21.18 -13.71 -14.92
CA THR A 674 21.46 -13.58 -13.49
C THR A 674 22.45 -12.44 -13.29
N CYS A 675 22.02 -11.39 -12.59
CA CYS A 675 22.81 -10.18 -12.33
C CYS A 675 23.09 -10.04 -10.84
N SER A 676 24.37 -10.16 -10.46
CA SER A 676 24.83 -9.90 -9.08
C SER A 676 24.66 -8.42 -8.72
N LEU A 677 23.78 -8.16 -7.75
CA LEU A 677 23.49 -6.85 -7.18
C LEU A 677 24.52 -6.46 -6.11
N ARG A 678 25.19 -7.42 -5.48
CA ARG A 678 26.27 -7.19 -4.49
C ARG A 678 27.49 -6.51 -5.13
N THR A 679 27.53 -5.18 -5.09
CA THR A 679 28.65 -4.35 -5.57
C THR A 679 29.86 -4.38 -4.63
N ASN A 680 29.63 -4.54 -3.32
CA ASN A 680 30.66 -4.68 -2.28
C ASN A 680 30.22 -5.74 -1.26
N PRO A 681 31.01 -6.78 -0.97
CA PRO A 681 30.61 -7.84 -0.04
C PRO A 681 30.44 -7.41 1.43
N ASN A 682 30.77 -6.16 1.78
CA ASN A 682 30.62 -5.60 3.12
C ASN A 682 29.46 -4.58 3.22
N ILE A 683 28.68 -4.40 2.14
CA ILE A 683 27.51 -3.53 2.08
C ILE A 683 26.32 -4.42 1.70
N TYR A 684 25.18 -4.18 2.32
CA TYR A 684 23.91 -4.76 1.90
C TYR A 684 23.42 -3.98 0.68
N THR A 685 23.17 -4.65 -0.45
CA THR A 685 22.49 -3.99 -1.57
C THR A 685 21.00 -4.01 -1.29
N ASP A 686 20.36 -2.85 -1.36
CA ASP A 686 18.91 -2.77 -1.33
C ASP A 686 18.34 -3.38 -2.62
N ALA A 687 17.51 -4.41 -2.47
CA ALA A 687 16.91 -5.13 -3.58
C ALA A 687 15.57 -4.53 -4.02
N ASP A 688 15.00 -3.65 -3.19
CA ASP A 688 13.65 -3.10 -3.33
C ASP A 688 13.67 -1.80 -4.15
N GLY A 689 14.84 -1.16 -4.23
CA GLY A 689 15.18 -0.06 -5.15
C GLY A 689 15.39 -0.47 -6.62
N ILE A 690 15.26 -1.75 -6.97
CA ILE A 690 15.67 -2.30 -8.27
C ILE A 690 14.47 -2.81 -9.09
N ARG A 691 14.48 -2.53 -10.40
CA ARG A 691 13.42 -2.97 -11.34
C ARG A 691 14.02 -3.56 -12.61
N GLY A 692 13.44 -4.68 -13.05
CA GLY A 692 13.67 -5.23 -14.38
C GLY A 692 12.49 -4.87 -15.28
N LEU A 693 12.78 -4.33 -16.46
CA LEU A 693 11.79 -3.85 -17.42
C LEU A 693 12.25 -4.14 -18.86
N TYR A 694 11.37 -4.09 -19.85
CA TYR A 694 11.75 -4.27 -21.25
C TYR A 694 11.14 -3.22 -22.17
N ILE A 695 11.82 -2.96 -23.29
CA ILE A 695 11.33 -2.17 -24.43
C ILE A 695 11.77 -2.89 -25.71
N GLY A 696 10.81 -3.35 -26.51
CA GLY A 696 11.06 -4.09 -27.74
C GLY A 696 11.72 -5.44 -27.50
N GLU A 697 12.95 -5.59 -28.04
CA GLU A 697 13.83 -6.76 -27.86
C GLU A 697 14.98 -6.48 -26.87
N THR A 698 14.85 -5.43 -26.03
CA THR A 698 15.86 -5.04 -25.04
C THR A 698 15.29 -5.14 -23.64
N PHE A 699 15.99 -5.87 -22.76
CA PHE A 699 15.73 -5.88 -21.33
C PHE A 699 16.64 -4.86 -20.64
N TYR A 700 16.14 -4.21 -19.60
CA TYR A 700 16.86 -3.23 -18.79
C TYR A 700 16.77 -3.62 -17.32
N LEU A 701 17.86 -3.42 -16.60
CA LEU A 701 17.91 -3.44 -15.15
C LEU A 701 18.16 -2.01 -14.68
N ALA A 702 17.18 -1.44 -14.00
CA ALA A 702 17.21 -0.10 -13.41
C ALA A 702 17.45 -0.19 -11.89
N ASP A 703 18.18 0.80 -11.39
CA ASP A 703 18.77 0.91 -10.05
C ASP A 703 18.92 2.42 -9.77
N GLU A 704 18.98 2.84 -8.50
CA GLU A 704 18.89 4.25 -8.09
C GLU A 704 19.97 5.18 -8.68
N ASP A 705 21.10 4.63 -9.15
CA ASP A 705 22.23 5.37 -9.75
C ASP A 705 22.49 5.03 -11.23
N LYS A 706 21.66 4.16 -11.85
CA LYS A 706 22.07 3.45 -13.09
C LYS A 706 20.94 2.71 -13.81
N VAL A 707 20.99 2.73 -15.14
CA VAL A 707 20.25 1.77 -15.98
C VAL A 707 21.23 0.94 -16.81
N THR A 708 21.00 -0.36 -16.93
CA THR A 708 21.83 -1.31 -17.70
C THR A 708 21.01 -2.07 -18.72
N SER A 709 21.40 -2.03 -20.00
CA SER A 709 20.69 -2.69 -21.11
C SER A 709 21.29 -4.06 -21.48
N TYR A 710 20.42 -4.97 -21.91
CA TYR A 710 20.70 -6.35 -22.28
C TYR A 710 19.94 -6.74 -23.56
N ASP A 711 20.65 -7.32 -24.52
CA ASP A 711 20.11 -7.68 -25.83
C ASP A 711 19.44 -9.07 -25.79
N MET A 712 18.10 -9.11 -25.76
CA MET A 712 17.35 -10.37 -25.63
C MET A 712 17.57 -11.30 -26.84
N THR A 713 17.87 -10.74 -28.02
CA THR A 713 18.15 -11.52 -29.25
C THR A 713 19.51 -12.22 -29.24
N LYS A 714 20.35 -11.94 -28.22
CA LYS A 714 21.74 -12.43 -28.10
C LYS A 714 21.99 -12.96 -26.69
N ASP A 715 21.12 -13.84 -26.22
CA ASP A 715 21.24 -14.55 -24.94
C ASP A 715 21.44 -13.58 -23.74
N PHE A 716 20.67 -12.47 -23.74
CA PHE A 716 20.76 -11.38 -22.76
C PHE A 716 22.17 -10.79 -22.62
N ALA A 717 22.90 -10.65 -23.73
CA ALA A 717 24.20 -10.00 -23.75
C ALA A 717 24.10 -8.53 -23.29
N ARG A 718 24.71 -8.21 -22.15
CA ARG A 718 24.81 -6.83 -21.62
C ARG A 718 25.48 -5.91 -22.65
N THR A 719 24.82 -4.81 -22.99
CA THR A 719 25.25 -3.88 -24.05
C THR A 719 25.79 -2.56 -23.52
N GLN A 720 25.11 -1.93 -22.56
CA GLN A 720 25.50 -0.63 -22.00
C GLN A 720 25.09 -0.54 -20.53
N SER A 721 25.83 0.22 -19.72
CA SER A 721 25.28 0.87 -18.54
C SER A 721 25.39 2.38 -18.71
N LEU A 722 24.34 3.09 -18.33
CA LEU A 722 24.35 4.52 -18.07
C LEU A 722 24.33 4.69 -16.54
N VAL A 723 25.17 5.57 -16.01
CA VAL A 723 25.31 5.89 -14.58
C VAL A 723 25.25 7.40 -14.45
N PHE A 724 24.55 7.92 -13.44
CA PHE A 724 24.24 9.33 -13.25
C PHE A 724 24.66 9.87 -11.86
#